data_AF-A0AA48GRX8-F1
#
_entry.id   AF-A0AA48GRX8-F1
#
_cell.length_a   1.000
_cell.length_b   1.000
_cell.length_c   1.000
_cell.angle_alpha   90.00
_cell.angle_beta   90.00
_cell.angle_gamma   90.00
#
_symmetry.space_group_name_H-M   'P 1'
#
loop_
_entity.id
_entity.type
_entity.pdbx_description
1 polymer ?
#
loop_
_entity_poly.entity_id
_entity_poly.type
_entity_poly.pdbx_seq_one_letter_code
_entity_poly.pdbx_strand_id
1 'polypeptide(L)'
;MTTLNKRLVEAPYPVVGLTGGIAAGKTYASKRLKVLGWEIINADQVAREVVEPGTPGLAALVQAFGAGILGEAGTLDREKMAGLVFSDPANRERVEAILHPLIETRLSDKLRALPADVKGVVLDAALWVERGQAHIFDALWVVDAPEEIRLKRLMERDGLDTARAMDRIYAQSAGAEKLLHADQVFHNDGRDLDESLHRAEENLLAHWKTARSRKWRPPMAAPFDPAQLRAVLEALLGRGGDYGEIFVEHRRACGLGMDDGRMEDVAAGETFGVGLRLMDGETTRFADLIAPTAEELLDAAHTLAAPGAGVAAEIPELVPQLLPKPSPIEREPTAVPLPEKVDLVRRAEYIARRRAEALRPGALRQVAVGYGDSTQSVWIASAERVDGAWSATLTEDRRIQSVLRVNVTAGAGDLLQTGYQALGQTRGFELFHSQEVERTVHEAVRLAIQALDAQPAPAGTFPVILSSSAGGTMIHEACGHGLEADLALAGVSAFSGKLGQKVAADSVTIIDDGTLPHKRGSSACDDEGRAAQRVVLIENGVLKSYLQSRKTARRMGVEPTGNGRRENYRHIPIPRMRNTFLAPGQEDPQAILKDLDRGLLVKHMGGGQVDTVTGNFVFQVTEGYWVEGGVVRHPVRNATLTGCGPTVLKEITRIGRDLDHFDIGTCGKDGQGVPVSDALPTILCPALVVGGTAEPFPSVI
;
A
#
# COMPACT_ATOMS: atom_id res chain seq x y z
N MET A 1 -6.81 6.71 18.72
CA MET A 1 -6.28 5.31 18.83
C MET A 1 -7.35 4.38 19.38
N THR A 2 -7.43 3.14 18.89
CA THR A 2 -8.27 2.10 19.51
C THR A 2 -7.74 1.68 20.88
N THR A 3 -8.62 1.10 21.72
CA THR A 3 -8.27 0.57 23.05
C THR A 3 -7.20 -0.52 22.97
N LEU A 4 -7.23 -1.32 21.90
CA LEU A 4 -6.22 -2.34 21.62
C LEU A 4 -4.87 -1.72 21.29
N ASN A 5 -4.82 -0.74 20.36
CA ASN A 5 -3.57 -0.09 19.97
C ASN A 5 -2.88 0.57 21.17
N LYS A 6 -3.65 1.28 22.01
CA LYS A 6 -3.11 1.90 23.23
C LYS A 6 -2.46 0.85 24.13
N ARG A 7 -3.11 -0.30 24.30
CA ARG A 7 -2.59 -1.38 25.16
C ARG A 7 -1.35 -2.05 24.59
N LEU A 8 -1.28 -2.23 23.27
CA LEU A 8 -0.11 -2.80 22.60
C LEU A 8 1.12 -1.90 22.77
N VAL A 9 0.95 -0.58 22.66
CA VAL A 9 2.04 0.39 22.85
C VAL A 9 2.59 0.35 24.28
N GLU A 10 1.69 0.28 25.27
CA GLU A 10 2.02 0.31 26.70
C GLU A 10 2.51 -1.04 27.26
N ALA A 11 2.48 -2.13 26.48
CA ALA A 11 2.83 -3.46 26.97
C ALA A 11 4.30 -3.55 27.43
N PRO A 12 4.63 -4.12 28.60
CA PRO A 12 6.02 -4.21 29.06
C PRO A 12 6.85 -5.31 28.37
N TYR A 13 6.23 -6.06 27.46
CA TYR A 13 6.77 -7.21 26.73
C TYR A 13 6.47 -7.07 25.22
N PRO A 14 7.16 -7.81 24.33
CA PRO A 14 6.87 -7.79 22.90
C PRO A 14 5.53 -8.47 22.58
N VAL A 15 4.81 -7.93 21.60
CA VAL A 15 3.57 -8.50 21.06
C VAL A 15 3.73 -8.78 19.58
N VAL A 16 3.52 -10.04 19.20
CA VAL A 16 3.61 -10.55 17.83
C VAL A 16 2.23 -10.87 17.31
N GLY A 17 1.90 -10.38 16.11
CA GLY A 17 0.77 -10.89 15.35
C GLY A 17 1.20 -12.16 14.61
N LEU A 18 0.49 -13.26 14.78
CA LEU A 18 0.74 -14.49 14.02
C LEU A 18 -0.44 -14.77 13.09
N THR A 19 -0.15 -14.86 11.78
CA THR A 19 -1.13 -15.19 10.75
C THR A 19 -0.57 -16.22 9.77
N GLY A 20 -1.40 -16.67 8.83
CA GLY A 20 -1.04 -17.62 7.80
C GLY A 20 -2.25 -18.07 7.00
N GLY A 21 -2.00 -18.67 5.84
CA GLY A 21 -3.04 -19.30 5.05
C GLY A 21 -3.63 -20.54 5.74
N ILE A 22 -4.82 -20.97 5.31
CA ILE A 22 -5.40 -22.23 5.78
C ILE A 22 -4.42 -23.40 5.57
N ALA A 23 -4.31 -24.26 6.59
CA ALA A 23 -3.40 -25.42 6.59
C ALA A 23 -1.90 -25.10 6.38
N ALA A 24 -1.47 -23.84 6.46
CA ALA A 24 -0.05 -23.46 6.40
C ALA A 24 0.74 -23.91 7.65
N GLY A 25 0.05 -24.24 8.74
CA GLY A 25 0.67 -24.72 9.99
C GLY A 25 0.85 -23.66 11.07
N LYS A 26 0.07 -22.58 11.02
CA LYS A 26 -0.01 -21.55 12.07
C LYS A 26 -0.13 -22.15 13.48
N THR A 27 -1.05 -23.11 13.68
CA THR A 27 -1.24 -23.80 14.96
C THR A 27 0.00 -24.56 15.44
N TYR A 28 0.81 -25.10 14.52
CA TYR A 28 2.08 -25.72 14.87
C TYR A 28 3.05 -24.67 15.43
N ALA A 29 3.22 -23.54 14.71
CA ALA A 29 4.05 -22.43 15.17
C ALA A 29 3.60 -21.88 16.55
N SER A 30 2.29 -21.66 16.75
CA SER A 30 1.74 -21.21 18.04
C SER A 30 2.07 -22.17 19.18
N LYS A 31 2.00 -23.49 18.95
CA LYS A 31 2.37 -24.49 19.96
C LYS A 31 3.87 -24.45 20.28
N ARG A 32 4.73 -24.27 19.27
CA ARG A 32 6.18 -24.16 19.47
C ARG A 32 6.55 -22.91 20.26
N LEU A 33 5.96 -21.76 19.94
CA LEU A 33 6.18 -20.52 20.70
C LEU A 33 5.71 -20.65 22.15
N LYS A 34 4.61 -21.37 22.39
CA LYS A 34 4.17 -21.68 23.76
C LYS A 34 5.19 -22.53 24.54
N VAL A 35 5.82 -23.53 23.90
CA VAL A 35 6.91 -24.31 24.50
C VAL A 35 8.12 -23.42 24.83
N LEU A 36 8.36 -22.37 24.05
CA LEU A 36 9.42 -21.38 24.28
C LEU A 36 9.08 -20.34 25.36
N GLY A 37 7.91 -20.43 25.97
CA GLY A 37 7.47 -19.55 27.07
C GLY A 37 6.68 -18.32 26.62
N TRP A 38 6.17 -18.28 25.39
CA TRP A 38 5.25 -17.22 24.94
C TRP A 38 3.82 -17.51 25.37
N GLU A 39 3.10 -16.45 25.71
CA GLU A 39 1.66 -16.50 25.92
C GLU A 39 0.93 -16.40 24.58
N ILE A 40 -0.06 -17.26 24.37
CA ILE A 40 -0.82 -17.31 23.11
C ILE A 40 -2.26 -16.88 23.38
N ILE A 41 -2.70 -15.81 22.72
CA ILE A 41 -4.09 -15.36 22.71
C ILE A 41 -4.65 -15.60 21.31
N ASN A 42 -5.62 -16.49 21.19
CA ASN A 42 -6.28 -16.78 19.93
C ASN A 42 -7.46 -15.82 19.71
N ALA A 43 -7.37 -14.97 18.69
CA ALA A 43 -8.40 -13.98 18.38
C ALA A 43 -9.69 -14.62 17.87
N ASP A 44 -9.60 -15.75 17.16
CA ASP A 44 -10.79 -16.49 16.70
C ASP A 44 -11.55 -17.09 17.88
N GLN A 45 -10.86 -17.49 18.95
CA GLN A 45 -11.47 -17.89 20.21
C GLN A 45 -12.10 -16.70 20.93
N VAL A 46 -11.42 -15.56 20.99
CA VAL A 46 -11.96 -14.33 21.59
C VAL A 46 -13.24 -13.88 20.89
N ALA A 47 -13.29 -13.97 19.56
CA ALA A 47 -14.49 -13.68 18.78
C ALA A 47 -15.68 -14.60 19.14
N ARG A 48 -15.41 -15.82 19.61
CA ARG A 48 -16.45 -16.74 20.11
C ARG A 48 -16.88 -16.38 21.52
N GLU A 49 -15.94 -16.02 22.39
CA GLU A 49 -16.22 -15.61 23.78
C GLU A 49 -17.17 -14.40 23.83
N VAL A 50 -17.01 -13.41 22.93
CA VAL A 50 -17.83 -12.19 22.94
C VAL A 50 -19.30 -12.39 22.53
N VAL A 51 -19.66 -13.58 22.04
CA VAL A 51 -21.04 -13.96 21.66
C VAL A 51 -21.56 -15.15 22.46
N GLU A 52 -20.92 -15.50 23.58
CA GLU A 52 -21.42 -16.53 24.49
C GLU A 52 -22.70 -16.05 25.20
N PRO A 53 -23.57 -16.98 25.66
CA PRO A 53 -24.76 -16.62 26.42
C PRO A 53 -24.47 -15.69 27.60
N GLY A 54 -25.24 -14.61 27.74
CA GLY A 54 -25.08 -13.62 28.80
C GLY A 54 -24.07 -12.50 28.49
N THR A 55 -23.46 -12.49 27.31
CA THR A 55 -22.55 -11.41 26.89
C THR A 55 -23.26 -10.24 26.20
N PRO A 56 -22.72 -9.02 26.28
CA PRO A 56 -23.25 -7.86 25.55
C PRO A 56 -23.26 -8.06 24.02
N GLY A 57 -22.32 -8.82 23.48
CA GLY A 57 -22.23 -9.05 22.04
C GLY A 57 -23.38 -9.91 21.52
N LEU A 58 -23.73 -10.99 22.23
CA LEU A 58 -24.89 -11.79 21.86
C LEU A 58 -26.19 -10.98 21.98
N ALA A 59 -26.34 -10.18 23.05
CA ALA A 59 -27.51 -9.32 23.24
C ALA A 59 -27.66 -8.30 22.09
N ALA A 60 -26.57 -7.65 21.68
CA ALA A 60 -26.57 -6.69 20.58
C ALA A 60 -26.89 -7.35 19.23
N LEU A 61 -26.39 -8.56 18.97
CA LEU A 61 -26.76 -9.31 17.76
C LEU A 61 -28.24 -9.69 17.75
N VAL A 62 -28.78 -10.17 18.87
CA VAL A 62 -30.21 -10.51 19.00
C VAL A 62 -31.08 -9.27 18.82
N GLN A 63 -30.65 -8.10 19.31
CA GLN A 63 -31.34 -6.84 19.08
C GLN A 63 -31.33 -6.44 17.59
N ALA A 64 -30.23 -6.69 16.87
CA ALA A 64 -30.09 -6.32 15.47
C ALA A 64 -30.79 -7.28 14.49
N PHE A 65 -30.76 -8.59 14.77
CA PHE A 65 -31.20 -9.64 13.84
C PHE A 65 -32.37 -10.49 14.36
N GLY A 66 -32.83 -10.23 15.59
CA GLY A 66 -33.91 -10.96 16.25
C GLY A 66 -33.46 -12.27 16.90
N ALA A 67 -34.35 -12.90 17.68
CA ALA A 67 -34.05 -14.14 18.42
C ALA A 67 -33.88 -15.38 17.52
N GLY A 68 -34.19 -15.29 16.22
CA GLY A 68 -34.07 -16.40 15.26
C GLY A 68 -32.62 -16.87 15.04
N ILE A 69 -31.62 -16.06 15.43
CA ILE A 69 -30.19 -16.41 15.39
C ILE A 69 -29.75 -17.29 16.58
N LEU A 70 -30.65 -17.63 17.49
CA LEU A 70 -30.34 -18.47 18.66
C LEU A 70 -30.66 -19.95 18.39
N GLY A 71 -29.83 -20.82 18.94
CA GLY A 71 -30.09 -22.26 19.05
C GLY A 71 -30.85 -22.60 20.33
N GLU A 72 -31.13 -23.90 20.53
CA GLU A 72 -31.97 -24.41 21.62
C GLU A 72 -31.43 -24.10 23.03
N ALA A 73 -30.12 -23.88 23.18
CA ALA A 73 -29.47 -23.56 24.45
C ALA A 73 -29.28 -22.04 24.68
N GLY A 74 -29.89 -21.18 23.87
CA GLY A 74 -29.67 -19.72 23.91
C GLY A 74 -28.27 -19.30 23.43
N THR A 75 -27.55 -20.20 22.78
CA THR A 75 -26.27 -19.94 22.10
C THR A 75 -26.49 -19.43 20.68
N LEU A 76 -25.50 -18.72 20.12
CA LEU A 76 -25.56 -18.27 18.73
C LEU A 76 -25.57 -19.48 17.75
N ASP A 77 -26.59 -19.56 16.91
CA ASP A 77 -26.68 -20.47 15.77
C ASP A 77 -25.84 -19.90 14.61
N ARG A 78 -24.64 -20.45 14.45
CA ARG A 78 -23.65 -19.93 13.50
C ARG A 78 -24.03 -20.17 12.04
N GLU A 79 -24.78 -21.23 11.74
CA GLU A 79 -25.19 -21.51 10.36
C GLU A 79 -26.26 -20.51 9.92
N LYS A 80 -27.25 -20.23 10.78
CA LYS A 80 -28.25 -19.19 10.51
C LYS A 80 -27.60 -17.81 10.41
N MET A 81 -26.68 -17.51 11.33
CA MET A 81 -25.95 -16.25 11.31
C MET A 81 -25.13 -16.09 10.03
N ALA A 82 -24.41 -17.14 9.63
CA ALA A 82 -23.66 -17.15 8.37
C ALA A 82 -24.59 -16.93 7.17
N GLY A 83 -25.75 -17.59 7.11
CA GLY A 83 -26.73 -17.38 6.06
C GLY A 83 -27.15 -15.92 5.88
N LEU A 84 -27.44 -15.22 6.99
CA LEU A 84 -27.82 -13.80 6.99
C LEU A 84 -26.68 -12.88 6.54
N VAL A 85 -25.45 -13.20 6.95
CA VAL A 85 -24.24 -12.42 6.62
C VAL A 85 -23.83 -12.62 5.16
N PHE A 86 -23.98 -13.83 4.62
CA PHE A 86 -23.65 -14.12 3.23
C PHE A 86 -24.75 -13.66 2.25
N SER A 87 -26.00 -13.52 2.69
CA SER A 87 -27.09 -13.06 1.83
C SER A 87 -27.09 -11.56 1.58
N ASP A 88 -26.49 -10.76 2.47
CA ASP A 88 -26.50 -9.29 2.39
C ASP A 88 -25.20 -8.69 2.96
N PRO A 89 -24.39 -8.00 2.14
CA PRO A 89 -23.21 -7.27 2.60
C PRO A 89 -23.50 -6.27 3.72
N ALA A 90 -24.67 -5.63 3.75
CA ALA A 90 -25.04 -4.69 4.82
C ALA A 90 -25.20 -5.40 6.18
N ASN A 91 -25.67 -6.65 6.18
CA ASN A 91 -25.72 -7.46 7.40
C ASN A 91 -24.32 -7.79 7.90
N ARG A 92 -23.38 -8.11 6.99
CA ARG A 92 -21.98 -8.34 7.35
C ARG A 92 -21.37 -7.12 8.03
N GLU A 93 -21.49 -5.93 7.42
CA GLU A 93 -21.00 -4.68 8.00
C GLU A 93 -21.60 -4.41 9.38
N ARG A 94 -22.89 -4.66 9.55
CA ARG A 94 -23.58 -4.48 10.83
C ARG A 94 -23.08 -5.44 11.92
N VAL A 95 -22.80 -6.69 11.58
CA VAL A 95 -22.19 -7.67 12.50
C VAL A 95 -20.78 -7.23 12.89
N GLU A 96 -19.97 -6.81 11.92
CA GLU A 96 -18.62 -6.33 12.14
C GLU A 96 -18.62 -5.10 13.05
N ALA A 97 -19.51 -4.13 12.81
CA ALA A 97 -19.66 -2.93 13.64
C ALA A 97 -20.04 -3.24 15.10
N ILE A 98 -20.84 -4.29 15.35
CA ILE A 98 -21.22 -4.72 16.70
C ILE A 98 -20.05 -5.46 17.38
N LEU A 99 -19.43 -6.42 16.69
CA LEU A 99 -18.49 -7.35 17.31
C LEU A 99 -17.07 -6.80 17.42
N HIS A 100 -16.60 -6.01 16.45
CA HIS A 100 -15.20 -5.55 16.44
C HIS A 100 -14.80 -4.77 17.70
N PRO A 101 -15.57 -3.77 18.18
CA PRO A 101 -15.22 -3.04 19.41
C PRO A 101 -15.15 -3.96 20.64
N LEU A 102 -16.02 -4.97 20.71
CA LEU A 102 -16.08 -5.93 21.81
C LEU A 102 -14.89 -6.90 21.77
N ILE A 103 -14.51 -7.38 20.58
CA ILE A 103 -13.33 -8.22 20.36
C ILE A 103 -12.07 -7.46 20.77
N GLU A 104 -11.91 -6.21 20.32
CA GLU A 104 -10.76 -5.37 20.68
C GLU A 104 -10.67 -5.14 22.18
N THR A 105 -11.80 -4.83 22.82
CA THR A 105 -11.87 -4.65 24.28
C THR A 105 -11.44 -5.93 25.00
N ARG A 106 -11.97 -7.08 24.59
CA ARG A 106 -11.65 -8.38 25.19
C ARG A 106 -10.19 -8.78 24.99
N LEU A 107 -9.61 -8.51 23.82
CA LEU A 107 -8.18 -8.70 23.56
C LEU A 107 -7.33 -7.81 24.48
N SER A 108 -7.71 -6.53 24.60
CA SER A 108 -7.04 -5.57 25.48
C SER A 108 -7.09 -6.00 26.96
N ASP A 109 -8.23 -6.52 27.42
CA ASP A 109 -8.39 -7.03 28.79
C ASP A 109 -7.53 -8.28 29.05
N LYS A 110 -7.47 -9.21 28.09
CA LYS A 110 -6.58 -10.40 28.20
C LYS A 110 -5.11 -9.98 28.25
N LEU A 111 -4.68 -9.04 27.42
CA LEU A 111 -3.33 -8.46 27.50
C LEU A 111 -3.09 -7.75 28.85
N ARG A 112 -4.11 -7.08 29.40
CA ARG A 112 -4.00 -6.42 30.71
C ARG A 112 -3.83 -7.39 31.87
N ALA A 113 -4.46 -8.55 31.79
CA ALA A 113 -4.39 -9.56 32.83
C ALA A 113 -3.04 -10.31 32.90
N LEU A 114 -2.19 -10.20 31.88
CA LEU A 114 -0.91 -10.87 31.84
C LEU A 114 0.14 -10.19 32.75
N PRO A 115 1.00 -10.98 33.43
CA PRO A 115 2.13 -10.46 34.19
C PRO A 115 3.09 -9.62 33.33
N ALA A 116 3.79 -8.68 33.95
CA ALA A 116 4.72 -7.80 33.23
C ALA A 116 6.02 -8.50 32.78
N ASP A 117 6.36 -9.64 33.40
CA ASP A 117 7.57 -10.42 33.20
C ASP A 117 7.39 -11.59 32.23
N VAL A 118 6.24 -11.70 31.55
CA VAL A 118 6.08 -12.68 30.47
C VAL A 118 7.09 -12.42 29.35
N LYS A 119 7.59 -13.50 28.74
CA LYS A 119 8.59 -13.43 27.66
C LYS A 119 8.10 -12.60 26.47
N GLY A 120 6.82 -12.76 26.14
CA GLY A 120 6.14 -12.09 25.04
C GLY A 120 4.76 -12.70 24.80
N VAL A 121 3.96 -12.03 23.96
CA VAL A 121 2.60 -12.46 23.62
C VAL A 121 2.44 -12.65 22.11
N VAL A 122 1.81 -13.74 21.71
CA VAL A 122 1.37 -13.98 20.34
C VAL A 122 -0.14 -13.78 20.25
N LEU A 123 -0.56 -12.86 19.39
CA LEU A 123 -1.94 -12.67 18.97
C LEU A 123 -2.19 -13.47 17.68
N ASP A 124 -2.78 -14.64 17.84
CA ASP A 124 -3.00 -15.62 16.77
C ASP A 124 -4.37 -15.36 16.11
N ALA A 125 -4.39 -14.93 14.85
CA ALA A 125 -5.61 -14.73 14.06
C ALA A 125 -5.37 -15.09 12.58
N ALA A 126 -6.42 -15.44 11.85
CA ALA A 126 -6.30 -15.65 10.39
C ALA A 126 -6.32 -14.33 9.61
N LEU A 127 -6.98 -13.28 10.12
CA LEU A 127 -7.43 -12.13 9.31
C LEU A 127 -6.78 -10.79 9.70
N TRP A 128 -5.53 -10.78 10.18
CA TRP A 128 -4.86 -9.51 10.56
C TRP A 128 -4.67 -8.56 9.37
N VAL A 129 -4.32 -9.09 8.19
CA VAL A 129 -4.03 -8.31 6.99
C VAL A 129 -5.31 -7.79 6.36
N GLU A 130 -6.29 -8.68 6.20
CA GLU A 130 -7.57 -8.39 5.58
C GLU A 130 -8.38 -7.34 6.36
N ARG A 131 -8.14 -7.26 7.68
CA ARG A 131 -8.74 -6.25 8.56
C ARG A 131 -7.92 -4.95 8.66
N GLY A 132 -6.81 -4.83 7.93
CA GLY A 132 -5.93 -3.67 8.00
C GLY A 132 -5.22 -3.50 9.35
N GLN A 133 -5.08 -4.57 10.14
CA GLN A 133 -4.49 -4.56 11.49
C GLN A 133 -3.08 -5.16 11.51
N ALA A 134 -2.50 -5.47 10.36
CA ALA A 134 -1.17 -6.06 10.23
C ALA A 134 -0.04 -5.28 10.92
N HIS A 135 -0.16 -3.96 11.01
CA HIS A 135 0.94 -3.06 11.35
C HIS A 135 0.90 -2.54 12.81
N ILE A 136 -0.01 -3.06 13.66
CA ILE A 136 -0.14 -2.62 15.06
C ILE A 136 0.82 -3.34 16.03
N PHE A 137 1.39 -4.47 15.61
CA PHE A 137 2.26 -5.32 16.43
C PHE A 137 3.71 -4.85 16.44
N ASP A 138 4.54 -5.39 17.34
CA ASP A 138 6.00 -5.20 17.24
C ASP A 138 6.56 -5.90 16.00
N ALA A 139 6.04 -7.10 15.71
CA ALA A 139 6.28 -7.82 14.47
C ALA A 139 5.02 -8.59 14.03
N LEU A 140 4.80 -8.68 12.71
CA LEU A 140 3.85 -9.59 12.08
C LEU A 140 4.60 -10.79 11.49
N TRP A 141 4.25 -11.96 12.00
CA TRP A 141 4.80 -13.24 11.57
C TRP A 141 3.79 -13.99 10.73
N VAL A 142 4.21 -14.43 9.55
CA VAL A 142 3.35 -15.14 8.60
C VAL A 142 3.88 -16.55 8.40
N VAL A 143 3.05 -17.55 8.69
CA VAL A 143 3.34 -18.95 8.36
C VAL A 143 2.78 -19.26 6.98
N ASP A 144 3.64 -19.73 6.09
CA ASP A 144 3.31 -20.06 4.71
C ASP A 144 3.73 -21.49 4.36
N ALA A 145 3.04 -22.10 3.39
CA ALA A 145 3.39 -23.41 2.87
C ALA A 145 2.92 -23.57 1.42
N PRO A 146 3.64 -24.34 0.59
CA PRO A 146 3.22 -24.68 -0.76
C PRO A 146 1.78 -25.18 -0.82
N GLU A 147 1.05 -24.77 -1.86
CA GLU A 147 -0.37 -25.10 -2.03
C GLU A 147 -0.61 -26.62 -1.98
N GLU A 148 0.24 -27.40 -2.62
CA GLU A 148 0.13 -28.86 -2.68
C GLU A 148 0.20 -29.47 -1.27
N ILE A 149 1.04 -28.90 -0.40
CA ILE A 149 1.17 -29.31 1.00
C ILE A 149 -0.05 -28.87 1.81
N ARG A 150 -0.53 -27.63 1.62
CA ARG A 150 -1.73 -27.11 2.30
C ARG A 150 -2.97 -27.92 1.94
N LEU A 151 -3.13 -28.25 0.66
CA LEU A 151 -4.22 -29.06 0.13
C LEU A 151 -4.24 -30.44 0.77
N LYS A 152 -3.10 -31.15 0.73
CA LYS A 152 -2.97 -32.47 1.36
C LYS A 152 -3.31 -32.44 2.85
N ARG A 153 -2.74 -31.48 3.59
CA ARG A 153 -3.02 -31.30 5.03
C ARG A 153 -4.50 -31.01 5.31
N LEU A 154 -5.14 -30.19 4.47
CA LEU A 154 -6.54 -29.82 4.64
C LEU A 154 -7.47 -31.02 4.36
N MET A 155 -7.19 -31.78 3.31
CA MET A 155 -7.92 -33.01 2.99
C MET A 155 -7.79 -34.04 4.12
N GLU A 156 -6.58 -34.25 4.64
CA GLU A 156 -6.32 -35.17 5.77
C GLU A 156 -7.01 -34.72 7.07
N ARG A 157 -7.00 -33.41 7.37
CA ARG A 157 -7.57 -32.86 8.60
C ARG A 157 -9.11 -32.85 8.59
N ASP A 158 -9.71 -32.46 7.47
CA ASP A 158 -11.16 -32.18 7.38
C ASP A 158 -11.93 -33.26 6.61
N GLY A 159 -11.25 -34.30 6.07
CA GLY A 159 -11.89 -35.37 5.30
C GLY A 159 -12.55 -34.89 4.00
N LEU A 160 -12.01 -33.82 3.40
CA LEU A 160 -12.56 -33.19 2.20
C LEU A 160 -12.00 -33.82 0.93
N ASP A 161 -12.80 -33.85 -0.12
CA ASP A 161 -12.30 -34.07 -1.48
C ASP A 161 -11.46 -32.88 -1.96
N THR A 162 -10.71 -33.08 -3.04
CA THR A 162 -9.79 -32.09 -3.60
C THR A 162 -10.49 -30.79 -3.98
N ALA A 163 -11.67 -30.86 -4.61
CA ALA A 163 -12.40 -29.67 -5.07
C ALA A 163 -12.84 -28.80 -3.88
N ARG A 164 -13.46 -29.40 -2.86
CA ARG A 164 -13.93 -28.69 -1.66
C ARG A 164 -12.77 -28.17 -0.81
N ALA A 165 -11.64 -28.87 -0.77
CA ALA A 165 -10.45 -28.40 -0.09
C ALA A 165 -9.81 -27.20 -0.82
N MET A 166 -9.77 -27.24 -2.16
CA MET A 166 -9.34 -26.11 -3.00
C MET A 166 -10.24 -24.90 -2.81
N ASP A 167 -11.57 -25.05 -2.85
CA ASP A 167 -12.52 -23.95 -2.61
C ASP A 167 -12.27 -23.25 -1.27
N ARG A 168 -11.96 -24.01 -0.20
CA ARG A 168 -11.63 -23.44 1.11
C ARG A 168 -10.28 -22.74 1.15
N ILE A 169 -9.30 -23.22 0.39
CA ILE A 169 -8.00 -22.55 0.24
C ILE A 169 -8.18 -21.23 -0.50
N TYR A 170 -9.00 -21.22 -1.56
CA TYR A 170 -9.24 -20.06 -2.39
C TYR A 170 -10.18 -19.03 -1.75
N ALA A 171 -11.05 -19.44 -0.83
CA ALA A 171 -11.92 -18.53 -0.07
C ALA A 171 -11.18 -17.70 1.00
N GLN A 172 -9.97 -18.11 1.42
CA GLN A 172 -9.10 -17.24 2.22
C GLN A 172 -8.15 -16.52 1.26
N SER A 173 -8.07 -15.18 1.39
CA SER A 173 -7.22 -14.32 0.57
C SER A 173 -5.87 -14.97 0.21
N ALA A 174 -5.43 -14.76 -1.04
CA ALA A 174 -4.22 -15.35 -1.57
C ALA A 174 -3.04 -15.10 -0.62
N GLY A 175 -2.38 -16.17 -0.17
CA GLY A 175 -1.34 -16.11 0.85
C GLY A 175 -0.24 -15.09 0.54
N ALA A 176 0.04 -14.86 -0.76
CA ALA A 176 1.01 -13.88 -1.24
C ALA A 176 0.71 -12.44 -0.80
N GLU A 177 -0.55 -12.03 -0.63
CA GLU A 177 -0.86 -10.71 -0.07
C GLU A 177 -0.38 -10.58 1.37
N LYS A 178 -0.54 -11.63 2.19
CA LYS A 178 -0.10 -11.60 3.60
C LYS A 178 1.40 -11.46 3.72
N LEU A 179 2.14 -12.04 2.78
CA LEU A 179 3.60 -11.93 2.74
C LEU A 179 4.06 -10.48 2.56
N LEU A 180 3.27 -9.63 1.91
CA LEU A 180 3.59 -8.21 1.73
C LEU A 180 3.66 -7.43 3.05
N HIS A 181 2.96 -7.90 4.08
CA HIS A 181 2.93 -7.28 5.40
C HIS A 181 3.88 -7.93 6.40
N ALA A 182 4.50 -9.05 6.04
CA ALA A 182 5.27 -9.87 6.96
C ALA A 182 6.59 -9.18 7.34
N ASP A 183 6.85 -9.05 8.65
CA ASP A 183 8.21 -8.77 9.14
C ASP A 183 9.08 -10.03 9.07
N GLN A 184 8.46 -11.21 9.22
CA GLN A 184 9.10 -12.52 9.07
C GLN A 184 8.14 -13.53 8.46
N VAL A 185 8.61 -14.24 7.43
CA VAL A 185 7.91 -15.38 6.83
C VAL A 185 8.53 -16.68 7.32
N PHE A 186 7.68 -17.62 7.71
CA PHE A 186 8.05 -18.96 8.13
C PHE A 186 7.50 -19.99 7.14
N HIS A 187 8.38 -20.58 6.35
CA HIS A 187 7.99 -21.58 5.37
C HIS A 187 7.92 -22.98 6.01
N ASN A 188 6.72 -23.56 6.01
CA ASN A 188 6.42 -24.87 6.55
C ASN A 188 6.26 -25.90 5.41
N ASP A 189 7.37 -26.09 4.69
CA ASP A 189 7.51 -26.93 3.50
C ASP A 189 8.44 -28.14 3.70
N GLY A 190 8.78 -28.44 4.96
CA GLY A 190 9.72 -29.51 5.32
C GLY A 190 11.10 -29.01 5.79
N ARG A 191 11.37 -27.70 5.68
CA ARG A 191 12.50 -27.04 6.36
C ARG A 191 12.33 -27.01 7.89
N ASP A 192 13.43 -26.83 8.62
CA ASP A 192 13.39 -26.71 10.09
C ASP A 192 12.74 -25.38 10.51
N LEU A 193 11.45 -25.47 10.78
CA LEU A 193 10.64 -24.37 11.27
C LEU A 193 11.03 -23.97 12.69
N ASP A 194 11.54 -24.89 13.51
CA ASP A 194 11.91 -24.61 14.90
C ASP A 194 13.15 -23.71 14.95
N GLU A 195 14.17 -24.02 14.16
CA GLU A 195 15.38 -23.18 14.04
C GLU A 195 15.03 -21.76 13.56
N SER A 196 14.15 -21.66 12.56
CA SER A 196 13.71 -20.37 12.03
C SER A 196 12.94 -19.55 13.08
N LEU A 197 12.06 -20.20 13.84
CA LEU A 197 11.32 -19.56 14.95
C LEU A 197 12.26 -19.09 16.06
N HIS A 198 13.25 -19.89 16.45
CA HIS A 198 14.25 -19.49 17.47
C HIS A 198 15.04 -18.25 17.03
N ARG A 199 15.56 -18.23 15.80
CA ARG A 199 16.32 -17.08 15.29
C ARG A 199 15.46 -15.81 15.23
N ALA A 200 14.20 -15.94 14.82
CA ALA A 200 13.27 -14.80 14.79
C ALA A 200 12.93 -14.29 16.19
N GLU A 201 12.76 -15.19 17.16
CA GLU A 201 12.56 -14.87 18.57
C GLU A 201 13.76 -14.11 19.15
N GLU A 202 14.98 -14.64 18.98
CA GLU A 202 16.21 -14.02 19.49
C GLU A 202 16.36 -12.59 18.95
N ASN A 203 16.16 -12.41 17.65
CA ASN A 203 16.22 -11.10 17.02
C ASN A 203 15.16 -10.14 17.58
N LEU A 204 13.91 -10.60 17.71
CA LEU A 204 12.83 -9.78 18.24
C LEU A 204 13.11 -9.36 19.68
N LEU A 205 13.51 -10.29 20.55
CA LEU A 205 13.80 -10.01 21.95
C LEU A 205 14.94 -8.99 22.13
N ALA A 206 15.93 -9.02 21.25
CA ALA A 206 17.03 -8.06 21.27
C ALA A 206 16.62 -6.63 20.86
N HIS A 207 15.61 -6.47 20.00
CA HIS A 207 15.36 -5.19 19.32
C HIS A 207 13.94 -4.62 19.45
N TRP A 208 12.96 -5.34 20.00
CA TRP A 208 11.55 -4.94 19.97
C TRP A 208 11.28 -3.56 20.58
N LYS A 209 11.98 -3.17 21.66
CA LYS A 209 11.81 -1.84 22.28
C LYS A 209 12.16 -0.71 21.33
N THR A 210 13.25 -0.89 20.58
CA THR A 210 13.72 0.06 19.56
C THR A 210 12.80 0.05 18.35
N ALA A 211 12.35 -1.13 17.91
CA ALA A 211 11.39 -1.24 16.80
C ALA A 211 10.06 -0.54 17.15
N ARG A 212 9.54 -0.78 18.36
CA ARG A 212 8.32 -0.14 18.86
C ARG A 212 8.45 1.36 18.95
N SER A 213 9.55 1.88 19.50
CA SER A 213 9.75 3.33 19.62
C SER A 213 9.86 4.02 18.26
N ARG A 214 10.38 3.33 17.23
CA ARG A 214 10.39 3.82 15.85
C ARG A 214 9.01 3.75 15.19
N LYS A 215 8.21 2.71 15.48
CA LYS A 215 6.85 2.52 14.97
C LYS A 215 5.83 3.44 15.63
N TRP A 216 6.02 3.75 16.91
CA TRP A 216 5.17 4.58 17.76
C TRP A 216 6.01 5.73 18.33
N ARG A 217 6.54 6.58 17.44
CA ARG A 217 7.37 7.71 17.87
C ARG A 217 6.60 8.65 18.80
N PRO A 218 7.28 9.24 19.80
CA PRO A 218 6.69 10.31 20.58
C PRO A 218 6.40 11.53 19.69
N PRO A 219 5.49 12.43 20.14
CA PRO A 219 5.18 13.66 19.43
C PRO A 219 6.43 14.41 18.98
N MET A 220 6.43 14.88 17.74
CA MET A 220 7.49 15.73 17.22
C MET A 220 7.42 17.12 17.86
N ALA A 221 8.56 17.81 17.95
CA ALA A 221 8.57 19.22 18.31
C ALA A 221 7.76 20.01 17.27
N ALA A 222 6.59 20.51 17.67
CA ALA A 222 5.68 21.22 16.80
C ALA A 222 6.10 22.69 16.64
N PRO A 223 6.01 23.28 15.42
CA PRO A 223 6.29 24.71 15.22
C PRO A 223 5.30 25.64 15.94
N PHE A 224 4.10 25.14 16.23
CA PHE A 224 3.03 25.84 16.94
C PHE A 224 2.50 24.94 18.06
N ASP A 225 2.13 25.53 19.19
CA ASP A 225 1.51 24.77 20.26
C ASP A 225 0.02 24.46 19.95
N PRO A 226 -0.59 23.46 20.60
CA PRO A 226 -1.99 23.10 20.35
C PRO A 226 -3.00 24.22 20.63
N ALA A 227 -2.71 25.15 21.55
CA ALA A 227 -3.62 26.24 21.86
C ALA A 227 -3.62 27.29 20.73
N GLN A 228 -2.46 27.58 20.15
CA GLN A 228 -2.33 28.44 18.97
C GLN A 228 -3.09 27.85 17.78
N LEU A 229 -2.90 26.56 17.48
CA LEU A 229 -3.61 25.89 16.39
C LEU A 229 -5.13 25.87 16.61
N ARG A 230 -5.58 25.66 17.86
CA ARG A 230 -6.99 25.75 18.22
C ARG A 230 -7.56 27.15 17.98
N ALA A 231 -6.86 28.20 18.41
CA ALA A 231 -7.31 29.58 18.19
C ALA A 231 -7.45 29.92 16.69
N VAL A 232 -6.53 29.42 15.86
CA VAL A 232 -6.62 29.56 14.40
C VAL A 232 -7.83 28.80 13.84
N LEU A 233 -8.15 27.60 14.32
CA LEU A 233 -9.37 26.87 13.92
C LEU A 233 -10.65 27.59 14.37
N GLU A 234 -10.67 28.16 15.58
CA GLU A 234 -11.78 28.98 16.09
C GLU A 234 -12.00 30.21 15.20
N ALA A 235 -10.92 30.89 14.79
CA ALA A 235 -10.99 32.01 13.85
C ALA A 235 -11.49 31.57 12.46
N LEU A 236 -10.98 30.43 11.95
CA LEU A 236 -11.30 29.88 10.64
C LEU A 236 -12.77 29.48 10.52
N LEU A 237 -13.35 28.92 11.58
CA LEU A 237 -14.74 28.48 11.67
C LEU A 237 -15.64 29.47 12.45
N GLY A 238 -15.13 30.68 12.71
CA GLY A 238 -15.82 31.69 13.52
C GLY A 238 -17.06 32.29 12.88
N ARG A 239 -17.26 32.06 11.57
CA ARG A 239 -18.41 32.55 10.79
C ARG A 239 -19.15 31.41 10.08
N GLY A 240 -19.14 30.22 10.67
CA GLY A 240 -19.70 29.00 10.09
C GLY A 240 -18.68 28.17 9.31
N GLY A 241 -19.15 27.08 8.72
CA GLY A 241 -18.34 26.07 8.05
C GLY A 241 -18.52 24.68 8.68
N ASP A 242 -18.27 23.65 7.86
CA ASP A 242 -18.47 22.25 8.24
C ASP A 242 -17.14 21.54 8.58
N TYR A 243 -16.01 22.11 8.17
CA TYR A 243 -14.67 21.56 8.40
C TYR A 243 -13.62 22.66 8.33
N GLY A 244 -12.71 22.66 9.31
CA GLY A 244 -11.52 23.51 9.32
C GLY A 244 -10.26 22.67 9.46
N GLU A 245 -9.20 23.07 8.77
CA GLU A 245 -7.92 22.37 8.79
C GLU A 245 -6.74 23.33 8.69
N ILE A 246 -5.70 23.00 9.45
CA ILE A 246 -4.37 23.59 9.40
C ILE A 246 -3.39 22.45 9.08
N PHE A 247 -2.74 22.55 7.93
CA PHE A 247 -1.69 21.62 7.49
C PHE A 247 -0.34 22.32 7.58
N VAL A 248 0.47 21.97 8.57
CA VAL A 248 1.82 22.49 8.76
C VAL A 248 2.81 21.50 8.16
N GLU A 249 3.73 21.98 7.32
CA GLU A 249 4.76 21.16 6.69
C GLU A 249 6.15 21.72 6.96
N HIS A 250 7.07 20.84 7.35
CA HIS A 250 8.49 21.09 7.34
C HIS A 250 9.22 19.97 6.58
N ARG A 251 9.92 20.32 5.50
CA ARG A 251 10.58 19.36 4.62
C ARG A 251 12.05 19.69 4.46
N ARG A 252 12.90 18.67 4.60
CA ARG A 252 14.32 18.70 4.23
C ARG A 252 14.56 17.72 3.10
N ALA A 253 15.28 18.13 2.07
CA ALA A 253 15.62 17.27 0.95
C ALA A 253 17.08 17.43 0.54
N CYS A 254 17.67 16.35 0.06
CA CYS A 254 19.01 16.32 -0.50
C CYS A 254 19.00 15.55 -1.82
N GLY A 255 19.69 16.07 -2.83
CA GLY A 255 19.84 15.45 -4.14
C GLY A 255 21.30 15.48 -4.58
N LEU A 256 21.76 14.38 -5.16
CA LEU A 256 23.07 14.26 -5.80
C LEU A 256 22.89 13.71 -7.20
N GLY A 257 23.61 14.26 -8.17
CA GLY A 257 23.63 13.82 -9.56
C GLY A 257 25.05 13.66 -10.04
N MET A 258 25.39 12.46 -10.49
CA MET A 258 26.67 12.16 -11.13
C MET A 258 26.42 11.78 -12.58
N ASP A 259 27.16 12.41 -13.49
CA ASP A 259 27.19 12.06 -14.90
C ASP A 259 28.64 11.86 -15.36
N ASP A 260 28.85 10.75 -16.06
CA ASP A 260 30.14 10.32 -16.61
C ASP A 260 31.34 10.49 -15.65
N GLY A 261 31.16 10.08 -14.38
CA GLY A 261 32.19 10.08 -13.34
C GLY A 261 32.41 11.45 -12.67
N ARG A 262 31.63 12.47 -13.03
CA ARG A 262 31.65 13.81 -12.43
C ARG A 262 30.40 14.08 -11.63
N MET A 263 30.56 14.70 -10.47
CA MET A 263 29.42 15.15 -9.68
C MET A 263 28.94 16.49 -10.27
N GLU A 264 27.78 16.48 -10.91
CA GLU A 264 27.20 17.64 -11.58
C GLU A 264 26.21 18.37 -10.65
N ASP A 265 25.40 17.63 -9.89
CA ASP A 265 24.37 18.19 -9.01
C ASP A 265 24.65 17.86 -7.55
N VAL A 266 24.65 18.89 -6.70
CA VAL A 266 24.59 18.75 -5.24
C VAL A 266 23.60 19.78 -4.72
N ALA A 267 22.41 19.32 -4.34
CA ALA A 267 21.34 20.16 -3.83
C ALA A 267 20.96 19.74 -2.40
N ALA A 268 20.75 20.73 -1.54
CA ALA A 268 20.11 20.56 -0.25
C ALA A 268 19.13 21.71 -0.05
N GLY A 269 17.91 21.39 0.40
CA GLY A 269 16.85 22.37 0.57
C GLY A 269 16.02 22.10 1.81
N GLU A 270 15.51 23.19 2.39
CA GLU A 270 14.57 23.17 3.49
C GLU A 270 13.34 24.01 3.11
N THR A 271 12.15 23.52 3.45
CA THR A 271 10.88 24.18 3.16
C THR A 271 10.02 24.14 4.41
N PHE A 272 9.46 25.28 4.80
CA PHE A 272 8.53 25.39 5.92
C PHE A 272 7.33 26.24 5.49
N GLY A 273 6.12 25.75 5.69
CA GLY A 273 4.90 26.45 5.31
C GLY A 273 3.65 25.84 5.93
N VAL A 274 2.54 26.56 5.80
CA VAL A 274 1.24 26.18 6.38
C VAL A 274 0.14 26.41 5.35
N GLY A 275 -0.74 25.43 5.18
CA GLY A 275 -1.98 25.54 4.43
C GLY A 275 -3.18 25.60 5.37
N LEU A 276 -4.07 26.56 5.15
CA LEU A 276 -5.35 26.69 5.85
C LEU A 276 -6.49 26.31 4.90
N ARG A 277 -7.42 25.48 5.36
CA ARG A 277 -8.57 25.05 4.55
C ARG A 277 -9.87 25.10 5.35
N LEU A 278 -10.84 25.83 4.81
CA LEU A 278 -12.21 25.91 5.32
C LEU A 278 -13.16 25.29 4.28
N MET A 279 -14.01 24.36 4.71
CA MET A 279 -15.09 23.81 3.88
C MET A 279 -16.45 24.24 4.43
N ASP A 280 -17.31 24.68 3.52
CA ASP A 280 -18.67 25.15 3.80
C ASP A 280 -19.58 24.65 2.66
N GLY A 281 -20.29 23.56 2.92
CA GLY A 281 -20.94 22.74 1.89
C GLY A 281 -19.95 22.29 0.81
N GLU A 282 -20.24 22.62 -0.44
CA GLU A 282 -19.38 22.30 -1.60
C GLU A 282 -18.21 23.26 -1.78
N THR A 283 -18.24 24.41 -1.08
CA THR A 283 -17.23 25.46 -1.22
C THR A 283 -16.01 25.12 -0.40
N THR A 284 -14.83 25.27 -1.00
CA THR A 284 -13.54 25.16 -0.31
C THR A 284 -12.81 26.49 -0.43
N ARG A 285 -12.44 27.08 0.71
CA ARG A 285 -11.60 28.28 0.78
C ARG A 285 -10.24 27.87 1.31
N PHE A 286 -9.18 28.36 0.68
CA PHE A 286 -7.83 27.91 0.93
C PHE A 286 -6.84 29.08 0.89
N ALA A 287 -5.83 29.04 1.76
CA ALA A 287 -4.67 29.93 1.73
C ALA A 287 -3.42 29.14 2.13
N ASP A 288 -2.28 29.47 1.51
CA ASP A 288 -0.96 28.98 1.92
C ASP A 288 -0.06 30.14 2.36
N LEU A 289 0.79 29.87 3.35
CA LEU A 289 1.74 30.82 3.89
C LEU A 289 3.12 30.17 4.01
N ILE A 290 4.17 30.93 3.67
CA ILE A 290 5.56 30.51 3.78
C ILE A 290 6.10 30.97 5.11
N ALA A 291 6.59 30.05 5.93
CA ALA A 291 7.17 30.32 7.25
C ALA A 291 6.39 31.34 8.12
N PRO A 292 5.06 31.17 8.30
CA PRO A 292 4.25 32.15 9.02
C PRO A 292 4.48 32.12 10.53
N THR A 293 4.18 33.24 11.17
CA THR A 293 3.94 33.37 12.61
C THR A 293 2.51 32.98 12.97
N ALA A 294 2.23 32.78 14.27
CA ALA A 294 0.88 32.45 14.74
C ALA A 294 -0.13 33.60 14.48
N GLU A 295 0.31 34.86 14.53
CA GLU A 295 -0.51 36.03 14.24
C GLU A 295 -0.93 36.08 12.76
N GLU A 296 0.01 35.84 11.85
CA GLU A 296 -0.28 35.77 10.40
C GLU A 296 -1.24 34.62 10.06
N LEU A 297 -1.18 33.50 10.78
CA LEU A 297 -2.15 32.41 10.64
C LEU A 297 -3.57 32.82 11.07
N LEU A 298 -3.69 33.58 12.17
CA LEU A 298 -4.98 34.11 12.63
C LEU A 298 -5.58 35.08 11.61
N ASP A 299 -4.78 36.00 11.09
CA ASP A 299 -5.22 36.96 10.06
C ASP A 299 -5.69 36.27 8.78
N ALA A 300 -4.94 35.26 8.32
CA ALA A 300 -5.34 34.45 7.17
C ALA A 300 -6.63 33.67 7.45
N ALA A 301 -6.78 33.10 8.65
CA ALA A 301 -8.00 32.40 9.05
C ALA A 301 -9.23 33.33 9.06
N HIS A 302 -9.11 34.54 9.61
CA HIS A 302 -10.16 35.54 9.56
C HIS A 302 -10.53 35.93 8.12
N THR A 303 -9.53 36.07 7.25
CA THR A 303 -9.74 36.38 5.83
C THR A 303 -10.53 35.27 5.12
N LEU A 304 -10.19 34.00 5.35
CA LEU A 304 -10.92 32.85 4.80
C LEU A 304 -12.34 32.74 5.36
N ALA A 305 -12.54 33.07 6.64
CA ALA A 305 -13.85 33.05 7.30
C ALA A 305 -14.76 34.20 6.88
N ALA A 306 -14.21 35.34 6.44
CA ALA A 306 -14.95 36.58 6.20
C ALA A 306 -16.20 36.48 5.28
N PRO A 307 -16.22 35.64 4.23
CA PRO A 307 -17.44 35.45 3.42
C PRO A 307 -18.56 34.65 4.12
N GLY A 308 -18.29 34.00 5.26
CA GLY A 308 -19.27 33.20 6.00
C GLY A 308 -20.28 34.04 6.80
N ALA A 309 -21.45 33.48 7.06
CA ALA A 309 -22.51 34.11 7.87
C ALA A 309 -23.17 33.14 8.87
N GLY A 310 -22.54 31.98 9.10
CA GLY A 310 -23.01 30.97 10.03
C GLY A 310 -22.62 31.24 11.48
N VAL A 311 -23.03 30.33 12.36
CA VAL A 311 -22.70 30.35 13.79
C VAL A 311 -21.25 29.93 14.00
N ALA A 312 -20.54 30.63 14.88
CA ALA A 312 -19.18 30.28 15.28
C ALA A 312 -19.11 28.85 15.84
N ALA A 313 -18.11 28.09 15.42
CA ALA A 313 -17.85 26.77 15.96
C ALA A 313 -17.26 26.85 17.38
N GLU A 314 -17.71 25.97 18.28
CA GLU A 314 -17.10 25.78 19.60
C GLU A 314 -16.08 24.65 19.49
N ILE A 315 -14.81 25.00 19.27
CA ILE A 315 -13.74 24.04 19.03
C ILE A 315 -13.23 23.51 20.38
N PRO A 316 -13.29 22.20 20.64
CA PRO A 316 -12.71 21.62 21.86
C PRO A 316 -11.18 21.61 21.81
N GLU A 317 -10.54 21.16 22.89
CA GLU A 317 -9.10 20.90 22.87
C GLU A 317 -8.71 19.88 21.80
N LEU A 318 -7.58 20.13 21.12
CA LEU A 318 -7.07 19.24 20.10
C LEU A 318 -6.63 17.90 20.72
N VAL A 319 -7.25 16.81 20.30
CA VAL A 319 -6.90 15.46 20.77
C VAL A 319 -5.78 14.89 19.89
N PRO A 320 -4.58 14.60 20.44
CA PRO A 320 -3.49 14.01 19.68
C PRO A 320 -3.84 12.61 19.15
N GLN A 321 -3.56 12.37 17.88
CA GLN A 321 -3.71 11.06 17.25
C GLN A 321 -2.35 10.41 17.02
N LEU A 322 -2.02 9.43 17.87
CA LEU A 322 -0.84 8.60 17.67
C LEU A 322 -1.20 7.44 16.71
N LEU A 323 -0.49 7.39 15.59
CA LEU A 323 -0.70 6.40 14.53
C LEU A 323 0.58 5.57 14.31
N PRO A 324 0.44 4.25 14.05
CA PRO A 324 1.58 3.40 13.75
C PRO A 324 2.24 3.83 12.44
N LYS A 325 3.57 3.84 12.42
CA LYS A 325 4.35 4.10 11.19
C LYS A 325 4.58 2.77 10.45
N PRO A 326 4.07 2.60 9.21
CA PRO A 326 4.26 1.36 8.46
C PRO A 326 5.73 1.10 8.09
N SER A 327 6.56 2.15 8.08
CA SER A 327 7.97 2.06 7.71
C SER A 327 8.87 2.68 8.79
N PRO A 328 9.21 1.93 9.85
CA PRO A 328 10.16 2.37 10.87
C PRO A 328 11.53 2.68 10.25
N ILE A 329 12.11 3.83 10.61
CA ILE A 329 13.39 4.31 10.03
C ILE A 329 14.55 4.03 10.99
N GLU A 330 15.62 3.44 10.44
CA GLU A 330 16.80 3.08 11.22
C GLU A 330 17.91 4.12 11.14
N ARG A 331 18.22 4.59 9.93
CA ARG A 331 19.25 5.59 9.64
C ARG A 331 18.62 6.79 8.94
N GLU A 332 18.25 7.80 9.72
CA GLU A 332 17.69 9.06 9.23
C GLU A 332 18.61 9.71 8.17
N PRO A 333 18.13 9.96 6.93
CA PRO A 333 18.96 10.54 5.88
C PRO A 333 19.56 11.91 6.23
N THR A 334 18.89 12.69 7.08
CA THR A 334 19.38 13.99 7.57
C THR A 334 20.56 13.87 8.53
N ALA A 335 20.76 12.70 9.15
CA ALA A 335 21.88 12.44 10.05
C ALA A 335 23.09 11.83 9.33
N VAL A 336 22.94 11.43 8.06
CA VAL A 336 24.02 10.84 7.26
C VAL A 336 24.89 11.94 6.64
N PRO A 337 26.21 11.94 6.88
CA PRO A 337 27.12 12.92 6.30
C PRO A 337 27.11 12.89 4.77
N LEU A 338 27.22 14.07 4.16
CA LEU A 338 27.28 14.21 2.70
C LEU A 338 28.36 13.32 2.03
N PRO A 339 29.59 13.17 2.59
CA PRO A 339 30.59 12.27 2.00
C PRO A 339 30.12 10.82 1.84
N GLU A 340 29.38 10.27 2.81
CA GLU A 340 28.87 8.89 2.72
C GLU A 340 27.83 8.74 1.58
N LYS A 341 27.01 9.78 1.38
CA LYS A 341 26.05 9.83 0.26
C LYS A 341 26.76 9.94 -1.10
N VAL A 342 27.83 10.74 -1.16
CA VAL A 342 28.68 10.87 -2.37
C VAL A 342 29.37 9.54 -2.69
N ASP A 343 29.88 8.83 -1.69
CA ASP A 343 30.53 7.53 -1.86
C ASP A 343 29.57 6.45 -2.38
N LEU A 344 28.29 6.48 -1.97
CA LEU A 344 27.24 5.63 -2.53
C LEU A 344 27.10 5.86 -4.05
N VAL A 345 26.97 7.11 -4.48
CA VAL A 345 26.80 7.47 -5.91
C VAL A 345 28.02 7.06 -6.72
N ARG A 346 29.23 7.37 -6.22
CA ARG A 346 30.49 6.96 -6.86
C ARG A 346 30.63 5.45 -6.98
N ARG A 347 30.25 4.71 -5.93
CA ARG A 347 30.30 3.24 -5.93
C ARG A 347 29.35 2.66 -6.98
N ALA A 348 28.11 3.16 -7.04
CA ALA A 348 27.13 2.71 -8.03
C ALA A 348 27.62 2.96 -9.48
N GLU A 349 28.20 4.15 -9.72
CA GLU A 349 28.79 4.49 -11.02
C GLU A 349 29.94 3.53 -11.39
N TYR A 350 30.85 3.28 -10.45
CA TYR A 350 31.99 2.39 -10.66
C TYR A 350 31.55 0.95 -10.98
N ILE A 351 30.56 0.43 -10.24
CA ILE A 351 29.97 -0.90 -10.48
C ILE A 351 29.35 -0.94 -11.89
N ALA A 352 28.61 0.09 -12.29
CA ALA A 352 27.95 0.14 -13.59
C ALA A 352 28.97 0.03 -14.73
N ARG A 353 30.04 0.82 -14.68
CA ARG A 353 31.11 0.78 -15.70
C ARG A 353 31.76 -0.59 -15.79
N ARG A 354 32.18 -1.13 -14.64
CA ARG A 354 32.85 -2.45 -14.62
C ARG A 354 31.96 -3.55 -15.13
N ARG A 355 30.67 -3.53 -14.77
CA ARG A 355 29.71 -4.53 -15.23
C ARG A 355 29.45 -4.39 -16.72
N ALA A 356 29.33 -3.16 -17.24
CA ALA A 356 29.08 -2.92 -18.65
C ALA A 356 30.24 -3.39 -19.52
N GLU A 357 31.48 -3.02 -19.16
CA GLU A 357 32.68 -3.48 -19.87
C GLU A 357 32.86 -5.00 -19.80
N ALA A 358 32.52 -5.63 -18.66
CA ALA A 358 32.58 -7.09 -18.54
C ALA A 358 31.53 -7.82 -19.40
N LEU A 359 30.37 -7.22 -19.64
CA LEU A 359 29.29 -7.82 -20.43
C LEU A 359 29.47 -7.59 -21.93
N ARG A 360 29.85 -6.38 -22.35
CA ARG A 360 30.06 -6.02 -23.75
C ARG A 360 31.11 -4.91 -23.86
N PRO A 361 32.41 -5.26 -24.02
CA PRO A 361 33.49 -4.29 -24.08
C PRO A 361 33.26 -3.20 -25.12
N GLY A 362 33.48 -1.94 -24.74
CA GLY A 362 33.34 -0.79 -25.63
C GLY A 362 31.91 -0.43 -26.05
N ALA A 363 30.87 -1.07 -25.49
CA ALA A 363 29.48 -0.69 -25.73
C ALA A 363 29.00 0.45 -24.83
N LEU A 364 29.64 0.69 -23.68
CA LEU A 364 29.23 1.74 -22.76
C LEU A 364 29.42 3.13 -23.39
N ARG A 365 28.43 4.02 -23.21
CA ARG A 365 28.48 5.42 -23.67
C ARG A 365 28.36 6.41 -22.54
N GLN A 366 27.48 6.13 -21.57
CA GLN A 366 27.23 7.03 -20.44
C GLN A 366 26.74 6.24 -19.24
N VAL A 367 27.10 6.71 -18.05
CA VAL A 367 26.51 6.28 -16.78
C VAL A 367 26.09 7.55 -16.04
N ALA A 368 24.80 7.64 -15.72
CA ALA A 368 24.26 8.70 -14.87
C ALA A 368 23.63 8.07 -13.62
N VAL A 369 24.07 8.52 -12.44
CA VAL A 369 23.59 8.03 -11.15
C VAL A 369 23.06 9.20 -10.34
N GLY A 370 21.81 9.07 -9.87
CA GLY A 370 21.17 10.06 -9.03
C GLY A 370 20.82 9.49 -7.66
N TYR A 371 21.14 10.21 -6.59
CA TYR A 371 20.63 9.94 -5.25
C TYR A 371 19.67 11.07 -4.85
N GLY A 372 18.58 10.72 -4.17
CA GLY A 372 17.68 11.69 -3.57
C GLY A 372 17.09 11.19 -2.27
N ASP A 373 17.05 12.05 -1.25
CA ASP A 373 16.28 11.83 -0.05
C ASP A 373 15.41 13.03 0.32
N SER A 374 14.29 12.76 0.99
CA SER A 374 13.48 13.80 1.62
C SER A 374 12.89 13.31 2.94
N THR A 375 13.00 14.14 3.97
CA THR A 375 12.33 14.00 5.26
C THR A 375 11.28 15.09 5.38
N GLN A 376 10.01 14.71 5.40
CA GLN A 376 8.86 15.60 5.52
C GLN A 376 8.17 15.35 6.87
N SER A 377 8.13 16.35 7.73
CA SER A 377 7.35 16.36 8.97
C SER A 377 6.07 17.16 8.73
N VAL A 378 4.93 16.58 9.09
CA VAL A 378 3.63 17.23 8.96
C VAL A 378 2.88 17.21 10.28
N TRP A 379 2.14 18.29 10.55
CA TRP A 379 1.18 18.41 11.63
C TRP A 379 -0.16 18.86 11.06
N ILE A 380 -1.22 18.15 11.39
CA ILE A 380 -2.55 18.33 10.82
C ILE A 380 -3.51 18.56 11.99
N ALA A 381 -3.87 19.82 12.22
CA ALA A 381 -4.94 20.17 13.14
C ALA A 381 -6.24 20.29 12.34
N SER A 382 -7.28 19.59 12.76
CA SER A 382 -8.57 19.64 12.09
C SER A 382 -9.72 19.71 13.10
N ALA A 383 -10.82 20.33 12.69
CA ALA A 383 -12.04 20.35 13.45
C ALA A 383 -13.26 20.11 12.56
N GLU A 384 -14.18 19.27 13.05
CA GLU A 384 -15.40 18.91 12.36
C GLU A 384 -16.51 18.44 13.30
N ARG A 385 -17.73 18.29 12.79
CA ARG A 385 -18.83 17.69 13.56
C ARG A 385 -18.82 16.16 13.46
N VAL A 386 -18.85 15.51 14.61
CA VAL A 386 -19.04 14.06 14.78
C VAL A 386 -20.21 13.87 15.75
N ASP A 387 -21.24 13.12 15.36
CA ASP A 387 -22.46 12.90 16.15
C ASP A 387 -23.11 14.19 16.69
N GLY A 388 -23.08 15.26 15.88
CA GLY A 388 -23.66 16.56 16.21
C GLY A 388 -22.78 17.48 17.06
N ALA A 389 -21.70 16.98 17.66
CA ALA A 389 -20.76 17.75 18.45
C ALA A 389 -19.48 18.08 17.66
N TRP A 390 -18.82 19.19 17.98
CA TRP A 390 -17.50 19.47 17.43
C TRP A 390 -16.46 18.54 18.04
N SER A 391 -15.60 18.00 17.19
CA SER A 391 -14.41 17.23 17.52
C SER A 391 -13.22 17.93 16.89
N ALA A 392 -12.10 17.98 17.60
CA ALA A 392 -10.86 18.57 17.12
C ALA A 392 -9.69 17.60 17.34
N THR A 393 -8.86 17.40 16.32
CA THR A 393 -7.77 16.43 16.35
C THR A 393 -6.46 17.05 15.90
N LEU A 394 -5.35 16.56 16.46
CA LEU A 394 -4.00 16.87 16.02
C LEU A 394 -3.28 15.59 15.64
N THR A 395 -3.01 15.42 14.35
CA THR A 395 -2.30 14.25 13.81
C THR A 395 -0.93 14.67 13.30
N GLU A 396 0.06 13.81 13.45
CA GLU A 396 1.41 14.08 12.96
C GLU A 396 2.02 12.91 12.20
N ASP A 397 2.84 13.23 11.21
CA ASP A 397 3.57 12.22 10.45
C ASP A 397 4.96 12.67 10.04
N ARG A 398 5.90 11.73 10.05
CA ARG A 398 7.28 11.93 9.59
C ARG A 398 7.56 10.96 8.47
N ARG A 399 7.59 11.49 7.26
CA ARG A 399 7.60 10.74 6.00
C ARG A 399 8.97 10.87 5.38
N ILE A 400 9.64 9.74 5.22
CA ILE A 400 11.00 9.68 4.69
C ILE A 400 10.98 8.91 3.39
N GLN A 401 11.57 9.48 2.35
CA GLN A 401 11.68 8.89 1.03
C GLN A 401 13.15 8.92 0.64
N SER A 402 13.71 7.77 0.27
CA SER A 402 15.08 7.66 -0.22
C SER A 402 15.06 6.92 -1.55
N VAL A 403 15.83 7.39 -2.53
CA VAL A 403 15.90 6.79 -3.87
C VAL A 403 17.29 6.90 -4.48
N LEU A 404 17.74 5.81 -5.11
CA LEU A 404 18.88 5.76 -6.01
C LEU A 404 18.35 5.46 -7.41
N ARG A 405 18.79 6.21 -8.41
CA ARG A 405 18.43 6.05 -9.82
C ARG A 405 19.70 5.78 -10.62
N VAL A 406 19.66 4.78 -11.49
CA VAL A 406 20.78 4.41 -12.33
C VAL A 406 20.30 4.39 -13.78
N ASN A 407 20.90 5.23 -14.60
CA ASN A 407 20.72 5.26 -16.05
C ASN A 407 22.03 4.85 -16.71
N VAL A 408 21.96 3.86 -17.61
CA VAL A 408 23.11 3.39 -18.37
C VAL A 408 22.78 3.46 -19.84
N THR A 409 23.58 4.18 -20.61
CA THR A 409 23.44 4.24 -22.07
C THR A 409 24.53 3.38 -22.70
N ALA A 410 24.11 2.44 -23.54
CA ALA A 410 24.97 1.57 -24.33
C ALA A 410 24.74 1.83 -25.83
N GLY A 411 25.75 1.54 -26.66
CA GLY A 411 25.70 1.77 -28.09
C GLY A 411 26.42 0.73 -28.94
N ALA A 412 25.89 0.50 -30.14
CA ALA A 412 26.48 -0.35 -31.18
C ALA A 412 26.26 0.28 -32.57
N GLY A 413 27.32 0.83 -33.17
CA GLY A 413 27.18 1.68 -34.37
C GLY A 413 26.34 2.93 -34.05
N ASP A 414 25.33 3.20 -34.87
CA ASP A 414 24.41 4.34 -34.70
C ASP A 414 23.27 4.06 -33.70
N LEU A 415 23.14 2.82 -33.23
CA LEU A 415 22.12 2.44 -32.26
C LEU A 415 22.56 2.81 -30.84
N LEU A 416 21.72 3.58 -30.15
CA LEU A 416 21.83 3.85 -28.72
C LEU A 416 20.63 3.25 -27.99
N GLN A 417 20.87 2.70 -26.81
CA GLN A 417 19.85 2.14 -25.93
C GLN A 417 20.16 2.50 -24.48
N THR A 418 19.11 2.70 -23.69
CA THR A 418 19.22 3.10 -22.29
C THR A 418 18.52 2.07 -21.40
N GLY A 419 19.23 1.63 -20.37
CA GLY A 419 18.67 0.87 -19.27
C GLY A 419 18.51 1.76 -18.05
N TYR A 420 17.34 1.67 -17.43
CA TYR A 420 16.99 2.42 -16.23
C TYR A 420 16.59 1.45 -15.13
N GLN A 421 17.11 1.66 -13.92
CA GLN A 421 16.59 1.04 -12.71
C GLN A 421 16.64 2.01 -11.53
N ALA A 422 15.71 1.83 -10.61
CA ALA A 422 15.62 2.64 -9.41
C ALA A 422 15.39 1.79 -8.17
N LEU A 423 16.12 2.12 -7.11
CA LEU A 423 15.94 1.58 -5.77
C LEU A 423 15.42 2.69 -4.89
N GLY A 424 14.12 2.66 -4.57
CA GLY A 424 13.53 3.68 -3.71
C GLY A 424 12.40 3.13 -2.85
N GLN A 425 12.35 3.58 -1.60
CA GLN A 425 11.40 3.11 -0.60
C GLN A 425 11.14 4.21 0.44
N THR A 426 10.10 4.04 1.24
CA THR A 426 9.91 4.77 2.48
C THR A 426 10.85 4.20 3.55
N ARG A 427 12.16 4.37 3.36
CA ARG A 427 13.23 3.91 4.26
C ARG A 427 14.31 4.96 4.35
N GLY A 428 15.10 4.90 5.42
CA GLY A 428 16.27 5.76 5.57
C GLY A 428 17.44 5.28 4.71
N PHE A 429 18.63 5.72 5.08
CA PHE A 429 19.86 5.38 4.37
C PHE A 429 20.24 3.90 4.50
N GLU A 430 19.62 3.17 5.43
CA GLU A 430 19.72 1.70 5.54
C GLU A 430 19.29 0.95 4.27
N LEU A 431 18.52 1.60 3.38
CA LEU A 431 18.15 1.04 2.08
C LEU A 431 19.36 0.72 1.19
N PHE A 432 20.44 1.48 1.29
CA PHE A 432 21.54 1.46 0.33
C PHE A 432 22.72 0.58 0.74
N HIS A 433 22.44 -0.59 1.31
CA HIS A 433 23.49 -1.59 1.54
C HIS A 433 23.98 -2.20 0.22
N SER A 434 25.22 -2.69 0.20
CA SER A 434 25.95 -2.99 -1.04
C SER A 434 25.22 -3.95 -1.99
N GLN A 435 24.57 -4.99 -1.47
CA GLN A 435 23.88 -6.00 -2.28
C GLN A 435 22.71 -5.43 -3.10
N GLU A 436 21.86 -4.58 -2.52
CA GLU A 436 20.71 -3.98 -3.24
C GLU A 436 21.17 -2.95 -4.28
N VAL A 437 22.22 -2.18 -3.94
CA VAL A 437 22.83 -1.24 -4.88
C VAL A 437 23.44 -1.98 -6.07
N GLU A 438 24.21 -3.04 -5.83
CA GLU A 438 24.78 -3.88 -6.88
C GLU A 438 23.70 -4.51 -7.76
N ARG A 439 22.65 -5.08 -7.17
CA ARG A 439 21.52 -5.65 -7.92
C ARG A 439 20.86 -4.62 -8.83
N THR A 440 20.57 -3.44 -8.31
CA THR A 440 19.92 -2.34 -9.05
C THR A 440 20.81 -1.87 -10.22
N VAL A 441 22.10 -1.67 -9.96
CA VAL A 441 23.07 -1.24 -10.97
C VAL A 441 23.25 -2.30 -12.05
N HIS A 442 23.41 -3.57 -11.66
CA HIS A 442 23.56 -4.67 -12.60
C HIS A 442 22.35 -4.81 -13.52
N GLU A 443 21.16 -4.58 -12.99
CA GLU A 443 19.93 -4.65 -13.77
C GLU A 443 19.81 -3.49 -14.77
N ALA A 444 20.13 -2.25 -14.38
CA ALA A 444 20.21 -1.13 -15.33
C ALA A 444 21.17 -1.43 -16.49
N VAL A 445 22.36 -1.97 -16.18
CA VAL A 445 23.36 -2.35 -17.20
C VAL A 445 22.84 -3.48 -18.08
N ARG A 446 22.21 -4.51 -17.49
CA ARG A 446 21.63 -5.64 -18.23
C ARG A 446 20.62 -5.16 -19.26
N LEU A 447 19.69 -4.30 -18.85
CA LEU A 447 18.65 -3.73 -19.72
C LEU A 447 19.27 -2.95 -20.89
N ALA A 448 20.23 -2.07 -20.60
CA ALA A 448 20.90 -1.25 -21.62
C ALA A 448 21.60 -2.10 -22.69
N ILE A 449 22.35 -3.13 -22.25
CA ILE A 449 23.13 -3.98 -23.16
C ILE A 449 22.22 -4.92 -23.95
N GLN A 450 21.22 -5.52 -23.31
CA GLN A 450 20.29 -6.43 -23.97
C GLN A 450 19.47 -5.73 -25.06
N ALA A 451 19.07 -4.48 -24.81
CA ALA A 451 18.28 -3.71 -25.77
C ALA A 451 19.03 -3.44 -27.10
N LEU A 452 20.37 -3.50 -27.11
CA LEU A 452 21.15 -3.39 -28.35
C LEU A 452 20.88 -4.55 -29.32
N ASP A 453 20.56 -5.73 -28.79
CA ASP A 453 20.29 -6.95 -29.56
C ASP A 453 18.78 -7.16 -29.80
N ALA A 454 17.93 -6.24 -29.31
CA ALA A 454 16.48 -6.31 -29.45
C ALA A 454 16.01 -5.95 -30.86
N GLN A 455 15.06 -6.73 -31.37
CA GLN A 455 14.43 -6.49 -32.67
C GLN A 455 13.27 -5.49 -32.55
N PRO A 456 12.93 -4.74 -33.62
CA PRO A 456 11.71 -3.94 -33.60
C PRO A 456 10.49 -4.80 -33.29
N ALA A 457 9.64 -4.35 -32.37
CA ALA A 457 8.41 -5.06 -32.02
C ALA A 457 7.45 -5.13 -33.22
N PRO A 458 6.60 -6.17 -33.29
CA PRO A 458 5.57 -6.27 -34.30
C PRO A 458 4.41 -5.31 -34.09
N ALA A 459 3.78 -4.88 -35.17
CA ALA A 459 2.55 -4.09 -35.14
C ALA A 459 1.32 -4.99 -35.29
N GLY A 460 0.33 -4.84 -34.42
CA GLY A 460 -0.93 -5.59 -34.49
C GLY A 460 -1.62 -5.77 -33.15
N THR A 461 -2.67 -6.59 -33.13
CA THR A 461 -3.33 -7.02 -31.89
C THR A 461 -2.84 -8.43 -31.55
N PHE A 462 -2.33 -8.61 -30.33
CA PHE A 462 -1.79 -9.87 -29.85
C PHE A 462 -2.16 -10.12 -28.39
N PRO A 463 -2.14 -11.39 -27.95
CA PRO A 463 -2.08 -11.71 -26.53
C PRO A 463 -0.78 -11.20 -25.91
N VAL A 464 -0.89 -10.62 -24.73
CA VAL A 464 0.23 -10.04 -23.98
C VAL A 464 0.24 -10.59 -22.58
N ILE A 465 1.36 -11.18 -22.19
CA ILE A 465 1.66 -11.52 -20.80
C ILE A 465 2.38 -10.34 -20.17
N LEU A 466 1.80 -9.76 -19.13
CA LEU A 466 2.49 -8.83 -18.24
C LEU A 466 3.05 -9.65 -17.08
N SER A 467 4.37 -9.81 -17.01
CA SER A 467 5.06 -10.44 -15.89
C SER A 467 4.87 -9.63 -14.61
N SER A 468 4.93 -10.25 -13.42
CA SER A 468 4.94 -9.47 -12.16
C SER A 468 6.05 -8.43 -12.12
N SER A 469 7.22 -8.75 -12.70
CA SER A 469 8.34 -7.81 -12.82
C SER A 469 8.04 -6.56 -13.66
N ALA A 470 6.97 -6.58 -14.46
CA ALA A 470 6.61 -5.46 -15.33
C ALA A 470 6.09 -4.24 -14.57
N GLY A 471 5.78 -4.39 -13.28
CA GLY A 471 5.17 -3.35 -12.47
C GLY A 471 3.66 -3.28 -12.64
N GLY A 472 3.01 -2.47 -11.80
CA GLY A 472 1.56 -2.32 -11.78
C GLY A 472 1.04 -1.13 -12.58
N THR A 473 1.84 -0.51 -13.43
CA THR A 473 1.42 0.68 -14.23
C THR A 473 0.12 0.43 -14.98
N MET A 474 -0.10 -0.80 -15.47
CA MET A 474 -1.39 -1.17 -16.08
C MET A 474 -2.55 -0.97 -15.10
N ILE A 475 -2.45 -1.43 -13.86
CA ILE A 475 -3.50 -1.28 -12.84
C ILE A 475 -3.68 0.19 -12.43
N HIS A 476 -2.56 0.90 -12.28
CA HIS A 476 -2.54 2.33 -11.94
C HIS A 476 -3.36 3.14 -12.94
N GLU A 477 -3.11 2.92 -14.22
CA GLU A 477 -3.71 3.68 -15.32
C GLU A 477 -5.09 3.13 -15.70
N ALA A 478 -5.26 1.81 -15.85
CA ALA A 478 -6.50 1.18 -16.32
C ALA A 478 -7.70 1.42 -15.39
N CYS A 479 -7.46 1.53 -14.09
CA CYS A 479 -8.52 1.79 -13.12
C CYS A 479 -8.13 2.64 -11.92
N GLY A 480 -6.86 2.71 -11.53
CA GLY A 480 -6.45 3.41 -10.31
C GLY A 480 -6.99 4.85 -10.26
N HIS A 481 -6.67 5.67 -11.27
CA HIS A 481 -7.25 7.01 -11.41
C HIS A 481 -8.77 7.00 -11.59
N GLY A 482 -9.30 6.10 -12.41
CA GLY A 482 -10.75 5.97 -12.62
C GLY A 482 -11.54 5.66 -11.34
N LEU A 483 -10.87 5.17 -10.29
CA LEU A 483 -11.44 4.82 -9.00
C LEU A 483 -11.21 5.91 -7.92
N GLU A 484 -10.66 7.06 -8.30
CA GLU A 484 -10.62 8.26 -7.44
C GLU A 484 -11.99 8.96 -7.45
N ALA A 485 -12.57 9.19 -6.26
CA ALA A 485 -13.98 9.55 -6.12
C ALA A 485 -14.37 10.92 -6.72
N ASP A 486 -13.43 11.86 -6.81
CA ASP A 486 -13.65 13.17 -7.41
C ASP A 486 -13.94 13.06 -8.91
N LEU A 487 -13.20 12.22 -9.64
CA LEU A 487 -13.45 11.93 -11.06
C LEU A 487 -14.78 11.18 -11.24
N ALA A 488 -15.08 10.23 -10.35
CA ALA A 488 -16.34 9.49 -10.35
C ALA A 488 -17.56 10.42 -10.13
N LEU A 489 -17.48 11.34 -9.17
CA LEU A 489 -18.52 12.32 -8.83
C LEU A 489 -18.72 13.40 -9.89
N ALA A 490 -17.67 13.74 -10.63
CA ALA A 490 -17.73 14.68 -11.75
C ALA A 490 -18.25 14.02 -13.05
N GLY A 491 -18.44 12.69 -13.08
CA GLY A 491 -18.89 11.98 -14.27
C GLY A 491 -17.81 11.81 -15.34
N VAL A 492 -16.54 12.02 -14.99
CA VAL A 492 -15.37 11.95 -15.89
C VAL A 492 -14.52 10.70 -15.64
N SER A 493 -15.19 9.64 -15.17
CA SER A 493 -14.61 8.32 -14.98
C SER A 493 -15.47 7.27 -15.69
N ALA A 494 -14.81 6.32 -16.36
CA ALA A 494 -15.47 5.12 -16.89
C ALA A 494 -16.15 4.25 -15.80
N PHE A 495 -15.88 4.51 -14.53
CA PHE A 495 -16.46 3.82 -13.37
C PHE A 495 -17.55 4.61 -12.64
N SER A 496 -17.91 5.82 -13.10
CA SER A 496 -18.98 6.63 -12.49
C SER A 496 -20.31 5.86 -12.37
N GLY A 497 -20.91 5.88 -11.18
CA GLY A 497 -22.21 5.25 -10.92
C GLY A 497 -22.23 3.71 -10.95
N LYS A 498 -21.06 3.06 -10.95
CA LYS A 498 -20.94 1.59 -11.03
C LYS A 498 -20.71 0.90 -9.68
N LEU A 499 -20.85 1.62 -8.56
CA LEU A 499 -20.71 1.04 -7.23
C LEU A 499 -21.68 -0.14 -7.06
N GLY A 500 -21.18 -1.29 -6.59
CA GLY A 500 -21.92 -2.54 -6.46
C GLY A 500 -22.12 -3.32 -7.78
N GLN A 501 -21.63 -2.82 -8.92
CA GLN A 501 -21.78 -3.50 -10.21
C GLN A 501 -20.50 -4.26 -10.60
N LYS A 502 -20.67 -5.26 -11.47
CA LYS A 502 -19.56 -6.00 -12.06
C LYS A 502 -18.84 -5.15 -13.11
N VAL A 503 -17.59 -4.80 -12.84
CA VAL A 503 -16.74 -3.93 -13.67
C VAL A 503 -15.51 -4.65 -14.23
N ALA A 504 -15.17 -5.83 -13.69
CA ALA A 504 -14.04 -6.66 -14.11
C ALA A 504 -14.40 -8.16 -14.08
N ALA A 505 -13.47 -9.03 -14.49
CA ALA A 505 -13.62 -10.49 -14.38
C ALA A 505 -13.73 -10.95 -12.91
N ASP A 506 -14.36 -12.11 -12.66
CA ASP A 506 -14.59 -12.61 -11.29
C ASP A 506 -13.29 -12.92 -10.53
N SER A 507 -12.19 -13.16 -11.25
CA SER A 507 -10.86 -13.39 -10.68
C SER A 507 -10.16 -12.10 -10.25
N VAL A 508 -10.67 -10.92 -10.64
CA VAL A 508 -10.00 -9.64 -10.44
C VAL A 508 -10.39 -9.02 -9.10
N THR A 509 -9.40 -8.81 -8.25
CA THR A 509 -9.52 -8.03 -7.01
C THR A 509 -8.44 -6.96 -6.99
N ILE A 510 -8.81 -5.70 -6.84
CA ILE A 510 -7.89 -4.55 -6.87
C ILE A 510 -7.93 -3.83 -5.54
N ILE A 511 -6.74 -3.58 -4.99
CA ILE A 511 -6.54 -3.06 -3.64
C ILE A 511 -5.62 -1.83 -3.72
N ASP A 512 -5.94 -0.78 -2.97
CA ASP A 512 -5.01 0.28 -2.62
C ASP A 512 -4.69 0.18 -1.12
N ASP A 513 -3.43 -0.01 -0.76
CA ASP A 513 -3.06 -0.25 0.64
C ASP A 513 -1.96 0.69 1.12
N GLY A 514 -2.33 1.68 1.93
CA GLY A 514 -1.38 2.63 2.53
C GLY A 514 -0.55 2.10 3.69
N THR A 515 -0.82 0.88 4.15
CA THR A 515 -0.23 0.28 5.34
C THR A 515 0.93 -0.67 5.02
N LEU A 516 1.18 -0.95 3.74
CA LEU A 516 2.27 -1.82 3.30
C LEU A 516 3.64 -1.30 3.77
N PRO A 517 4.45 -2.10 4.48
CA PRO A 517 5.75 -1.66 4.93
C PRO A 517 6.66 -1.25 3.77
N HIS A 518 7.39 -0.14 3.96
CA HIS A 518 8.46 0.36 3.11
C HIS A 518 8.08 0.77 1.67
N LYS A 519 6.87 0.47 1.19
CA LYS A 519 6.42 0.88 -0.15
C LYS A 519 6.34 2.40 -0.24
N ARG A 520 6.57 2.93 -1.43
CA ARG A 520 6.79 4.36 -1.65
C ARG A 520 5.54 5.19 -1.36
N GLY A 521 4.35 4.63 -1.57
CA GLY A 521 3.06 5.26 -1.26
C GLY A 521 2.59 5.13 0.19
N SER A 522 3.37 4.49 1.05
CA SER A 522 2.99 4.23 2.45
C SER A 522 3.31 5.41 3.38
N SER A 523 2.36 5.71 4.27
CA SER A 523 2.51 6.70 5.34
C SER A 523 1.54 6.39 6.46
N ALA A 524 1.67 7.01 7.63
CA ALA A 524 0.82 6.68 8.77
C ALA A 524 -0.62 7.21 8.61
N CYS A 525 -0.74 8.38 7.98
CA CYS A 525 -2.00 9.02 7.63
C CYS A 525 -1.93 9.66 6.24
N ASP A 526 -3.09 10.06 5.72
CA ASP A 526 -3.17 10.98 4.58
C ASP A 526 -2.94 12.43 5.02
N ASP A 527 -3.12 13.37 4.09
CA ASP A 527 -2.91 14.78 4.32
C ASP A 527 -4.14 15.49 4.92
N GLU A 528 -5.13 14.72 5.36
CA GLU A 528 -6.32 15.18 6.09
C GLU A 528 -6.38 14.57 7.51
N GLY A 529 -5.29 13.92 7.94
CA GLY A 529 -5.14 13.31 9.26
C GLY A 529 -5.83 11.95 9.42
N ARG A 530 -6.42 11.39 8.36
CA ARG A 530 -7.04 10.05 8.40
C ARG A 530 -5.96 8.99 8.33
N ALA A 531 -6.00 8.01 9.23
CA ALA A 531 -5.07 6.88 9.21
C ALA A 531 -5.06 6.19 7.84
N ALA A 532 -3.88 5.72 7.40
CA ALA A 532 -3.78 4.92 6.19
C ALA A 532 -4.52 3.59 6.34
N GLN A 533 -5.12 3.12 5.26
CA GLN A 533 -5.97 1.93 5.27
C GLN A 533 -5.68 1.03 4.07
N ARG A 534 -6.13 -0.22 4.20
CA ARG A 534 -6.29 -1.16 3.10
C ARG A 534 -7.69 -0.99 2.51
N VAL A 535 -7.77 -0.50 1.28
CA VAL A 535 -9.02 -0.19 0.58
C VAL A 535 -9.22 -1.18 -0.55
N VAL A 536 -10.24 -2.04 -0.43
CA VAL A 536 -10.64 -2.94 -1.51
C VAL A 536 -11.51 -2.17 -2.49
N LEU A 537 -10.95 -1.87 -3.67
CA LEU A 537 -11.63 -1.10 -4.70
C LEU A 537 -12.53 -1.99 -5.55
N ILE A 538 -11.98 -3.10 -6.06
CA ILE A 538 -12.73 -4.12 -6.79
C ILE A 538 -12.53 -5.43 -6.05
N GLU A 539 -13.59 -6.17 -5.77
CA GLU A 539 -13.54 -7.49 -5.16
C GLU A 539 -14.30 -8.48 -6.06
N ASN A 540 -13.58 -9.50 -6.54
CA ASN A 540 -14.12 -10.52 -7.44
C ASN A 540 -14.94 -9.93 -8.60
N GLY A 541 -14.36 -8.95 -9.28
CA GLY A 541 -14.98 -8.27 -10.42
C GLY A 541 -15.99 -7.17 -10.06
N VAL A 542 -16.42 -7.05 -8.80
CA VAL A 542 -17.43 -6.08 -8.37
C VAL A 542 -16.79 -4.83 -7.77
N LEU A 543 -17.20 -3.64 -8.23
CA LEU A 543 -16.74 -2.36 -7.68
C LEU A 543 -17.30 -2.16 -6.26
N LYS A 544 -16.44 -2.16 -5.26
CA LYS A 544 -16.80 -2.06 -3.83
C LYS A 544 -16.66 -0.66 -3.27
N SER A 545 -15.66 0.09 -3.70
CA SER A 545 -15.39 1.43 -3.16
C SER A 545 -14.65 2.31 -4.15
N TYR A 546 -14.65 3.61 -3.88
CA TYR A 546 -13.75 4.58 -4.50
C TYR A 546 -12.75 5.07 -3.46
N LEU A 547 -11.58 5.54 -3.90
CA LEU A 547 -10.64 6.27 -3.06
C LEU A 547 -11.24 7.63 -2.71
N GLN A 548 -11.30 7.96 -1.42
CA GLN A 548 -11.96 9.15 -0.92
C GLN A 548 -10.99 10.15 -0.28
N SER A 549 -11.21 11.43 -0.54
CA SER A 549 -10.87 12.50 0.40
C SER A 549 -12.06 12.81 1.30
N ARG A 550 -11.87 13.62 2.32
CA ARG A 550 -12.93 14.08 3.22
C ARG A 550 -14.05 14.81 2.47
N LYS A 551 -13.68 15.59 1.44
CA LYS A 551 -14.66 16.30 0.59
C LYS A 551 -15.54 15.32 -0.19
N THR A 552 -14.94 14.36 -0.87
CA THR A 552 -15.69 13.41 -1.69
C THR A 552 -16.48 12.42 -0.83
N ALA A 553 -15.93 12.00 0.30
CA ALA A 553 -16.58 11.16 1.30
C ALA A 553 -17.90 11.79 1.78
N ARG A 554 -17.87 13.07 2.18
CA ARG A 554 -19.06 13.81 2.59
C ARG A 554 -20.11 13.90 1.49
N ARG A 555 -19.70 14.23 0.27
CA ARG A 555 -20.62 14.32 -0.87
C ARG A 555 -21.26 12.98 -1.25
N MET A 556 -20.56 11.86 -1.01
CA MET A 556 -21.06 10.51 -1.26
C MET A 556 -21.77 9.88 -0.04
N GLY A 557 -21.75 10.53 1.13
CA GLY A 557 -22.31 9.97 2.36
C GLY A 557 -21.57 8.73 2.87
N VAL A 558 -20.26 8.65 2.64
CA VAL A 558 -19.39 7.54 3.07
C VAL A 558 -18.25 8.05 3.95
N GLU A 559 -17.50 7.13 4.56
CA GLU A 559 -16.31 7.45 5.34
C GLU A 559 -15.09 7.75 4.45
N PRO A 560 -14.18 8.65 4.88
CA PRO A 560 -12.89 8.83 4.22
C PRO A 560 -12.02 7.56 4.32
N THR A 561 -11.33 7.22 3.22
CA THR A 561 -10.55 5.98 3.08
C THR A 561 -9.06 6.15 3.40
N GLY A 562 -8.63 7.35 3.83
CA GLY A 562 -7.21 7.64 4.05
C GLY A 562 -6.46 7.94 2.75
N ASN A 563 -7.14 8.50 1.74
CA ASN A 563 -6.60 8.81 0.41
C ASN A 563 -6.67 10.30 0.07
N GLY A 564 -7.01 11.19 1.00
CA GLY A 564 -6.95 12.64 0.79
C GLY A 564 -5.52 13.14 0.82
N ARG A 565 -4.82 13.16 -0.32
CA ARG A 565 -3.39 13.50 -0.40
C ARG A 565 -3.15 14.80 -1.16
N ARG A 566 -2.08 15.49 -0.79
CA ARG A 566 -1.58 16.72 -1.44
C ARG A 566 -0.08 16.60 -1.71
N GLU A 567 0.43 17.39 -2.66
CA GLU A 567 1.88 17.44 -2.92
C GLU A 567 2.66 18.07 -1.75
N ASN A 568 2.18 19.21 -1.26
CA ASN A 568 2.79 20.02 -0.20
C ASN A 568 1.75 20.99 0.40
N TYR A 569 2.14 21.81 1.37
CA TYR A 569 1.27 22.77 2.07
C TYR A 569 0.53 23.76 1.17
N ARG A 570 0.98 23.95 -0.09
CA ARG A 570 0.43 24.91 -1.05
C ARG A 570 -0.75 24.37 -1.85
N HIS A 571 -1.12 23.12 -1.61
CA HIS A 571 -2.13 22.43 -2.38
C HIS A 571 -3.26 21.90 -1.49
N ILE A 572 -4.46 21.88 -2.06
CA ILE A 572 -5.61 21.20 -1.44
C ILE A 572 -5.47 19.68 -1.65
N PRO A 573 -5.86 18.87 -0.65
CA PRO A 573 -5.83 17.43 -0.80
C PRO A 573 -7.00 16.97 -1.68
N ILE A 574 -6.71 15.99 -2.52
CA ILE A 574 -7.66 15.33 -3.43
C ILE A 574 -7.55 13.81 -3.22
N PRO A 575 -8.56 13.01 -3.61
CA PRO A 575 -8.43 11.55 -3.56
C PRO A 575 -7.28 11.09 -4.45
N ARG A 576 -6.33 10.36 -3.87
CA ARG A 576 -5.12 9.85 -4.52
C ARG A 576 -4.78 8.42 -4.08
N MET A 577 -4.29 7.64 -5.04
CA MET A 577 -3.67 6.33 -4.81
C MET A 577 -2.50 6.36 -3.84
N ARG A 578 -2.14 5.19 -3.31
CA ARG A 578 -0.98 4.94 -2.46
C ARG A 578 -0.13 3.81 -3.04
N ASN A 579 -0.50 2.57 -2.72
CA ASN A 579 0.12 1.36 -3.23
C ASN A 579 -0.98 0.52 -3.87
N THR A 580 -1.18 0.68 -5.17
CA THR A 580 -2.33 0.12 -5.87
C THR A 580 -1.93 -1.13 -6.64
N PHE A 581 -2.58 -2.25 -6.38
CA PHE A 581 -2.19 -3.52 -6.98
C PHE A 581 -3.36 -4.46 -7.26
N LEU A 582 -3.14 -5.35 -8.24
CA LEU A 582 -3.98 -6.52 -8.48
C LEU A 582 -3.59 -7.62 -7.47
N ALA A 583 -4.57 -8.18 -6.76
CA ALA A 583 -4.34 -9.29 -5.85
C ALA A 583 -3.84 -10.53 -6.62
N PRO A 584 -2.96 -11.34 -6.02
CA PRO A 584 -2.42 -12.52 -6.67
C PRO A 584 -3.50 -13.58 -6.90
N GLY A 585 -3.42 -14.22 -8.06
CA GLY A 585 -4.19 -15.41 -8.39
C GLY A 585 -3.52 -16.67 -7.84
N GLN A 586 -3.79 -17.81 -8.48
CA GLN A 586 -3.29 -19.12 -8.01
C GLN A 586 -2.42 -19.83 -9.05
N GLU A 587 -2.39 -19.33 -10.29
CA GLU A 587 -1.71 -20.02 -11.38
C GLU A 587 -0.18 -19.88 -11.29
N ASP A 588 0.53 -20.90 -11.76
CA ASP A 588 1.97 -20.81 -11.97
C ASP A 588 2.27 -19.88 -13.16
N PRO A 589 3.04 -18.79 -12.99
CA PRO A 589 3.40 -17.89 -14.07
C PRO A 589 4.06 -18.59 -15.25
N GLN A 590 4.81 -19.67 -14.99
CA GLN A 590 5.41 -20.48 -16.06
C GLN A 590 4.37 -21.26 -16.85
N ALA A 591 3.25 -21.66 -16.24
CA ALA A 591 2.14 -22.28 -16.95
C ALA A 591 1.36 -21.27 -17.80
N ILE A 592 1.29 -20.00 -17.38
CA ILE A 592 0.73 -18.92 -18.20
C ILE A 592 1.61 -18.70 -19.43
N LEU A 593 2.94 -18.63 -19.25
CA LEU A 593 3.88 -18.46 -20.36
C LEU A 593 3.85 -19.63 -21.36
N LYS A 594 3.83 -20.88 -20.87
CA LYS A 594 3.84 -22.08 -21.73
C LYS A 594 2.62 -22.20 -22.64
N ASP A 595 1.50 -21.62 -22.24
CA ASP A 595 0.23 -21.65 -22.98
C ASP A 595 0.14 -20.55 -24.05
N LEU A 596 1.06 -19.59 -24.04
CA LEU A 596 1.11 -18.53 -25.04
C LEU A 596 1.60 -19.07 -26.38
N ASP A 597 0.67 -19.34 -27.30
CA ASP A 597 1.00 -19.79 -28.65
C ASP A 597 1.80 -18.73 -29.43
N ARG A 598 1.34 -17.48 -29.43
CA ARG A 598 2.05 -16.38 -30.09
C ARG A 598 1.68 -15.03 -29.47
N GLY A 599 2.68 -14.26 -29.05
CA GLY A 599 2.42 -12.94 -28.46
C GLY A 599 3.63 -12.31 -27.78
N LEU A 600 3.36 -11.36 -26.89
CA LEU A 600 4.38 -10.57 -26.22
C LEU A 600 4.47 -10.90 -24.73
N LEU A 601 5.67 -11.17 -24.22
CA LEU A 601 5.98 -11.18 -22.79
C LEU A 601 6.62 -9.85 -22.41
N VAL A 602 5.96 -9.08 -21.57
CA VAL A 602 6.46 -7.81 -21.04
C VAL A 602 7.03 -8.04 -19.66
N LYS A 603 8.29 -7.64 -19.45
CA LYS A 603 8.99 -7.78 -18.16
C LYS A 603 9.28 -6.45 -17.48
N HIS A 604 9.21 -5.34 -18.20
CA HIS A 604 9.36 -3.99 -17.64
C HIS A 604 8.58 -2.98 -18.49
N MET A 605 7.74 -2.18 -17.82
CA MET A 605 7.02 -1.07 -18.43
C MET A 605 7.76 0.25 -18.19
N GLY A 606 7.58 1.21 -19.09
CA GLY A 606 7.97 2.61 -18.88
C GLY A 606 6.80 3.41 -18.29
N GLY A 607 6.86 4.73 -18.45
CA GLY A 607 5.73 5.59 -18.09
C GLY A 607 4.45 5.27 -18.88
N GLY A 608 3.31 5.59 -18.27
CA GLY A 608 1.98 5.44 -18.85
C GLY A 608 1.18 6.74 -18.80
N GLN A 609 0.05 6.75 -19.52
CA GLN A 609 -0.97 7.79 -19.41
C GLN A 609 -2.34 7.17 -19.68
N VAL A 610 -3.37 7.66 -18.97
CA VAL A 610 -4.77 7.30 -19.19
C VAL A 610 -5.65 8.52 -19.48
N ASP A 611 -6.64 8.34 -20.36
CA ASP A 611 -7.84 9.16 -20.42
C ASP A 611 -8.91 8.52 -19.53
N THR A 612 -9.20 9.12 -18.37
CA THR A 612 -10.12 8.55 -17.38
C THR A 612 -11.58 8.51 -17.84
N VAL A 613 -11.96 9.34 -18.81
CA VAL A 613 -13.33 9.40 -19.35
C VAL A 613 -13.60 8.17 -20.19
N THR A 614 -12.70 7.85 -21.12
CA THR A 614 -12.83 6.70 -22.02
C THR A 614 -12.26 5.42 -21.43
N GLY A 615 -11.32 5.54 -20.49
CA GLY A 615 -10.52 4.45 -19.95
C GLY A 615 -9.37 4.02 -20.87
N ASN A 616 -9.09 4.76 -21.95
CA ASN A 616 -8.00 4.42 -22.87
C ASN A 616 -6.65 4.73 -22.25
N PHE A 617 -5.71 3.80 -22.34
CA PHE A 617 -4.36 3.93 -21.81
C PHE A 617 -3.30 3.66 -22.89
N VAL A 618 -2.10 4.20 -22.65
CA VAL A 618 -0.91 3.94 -23.47
C VAL A 618 0.30 3.71 -22.55
N PHE A 619 1.06 2.62 -22.78
CA PHE A 619 2.28 2.29 -22.04
C PHE A 619 3.47 2.06 -22.99
N GLN A 620 4.65 2.51 -22.59
CA GLN A 620 5.88 2.12 -23.28
C GLN A 620 6.43 0.81 -22.73
N VAL A 621 6.89 -0.10 -23.59
CA VAL A 621 7.59 -1.32 -23.16
C VAL A 621 9.08 -1.04 -23.19
N THR A 622 9.73 -1.16 -22.02
CA THR A 622 11.17 -0.96 -21.87
C THR A 622 11.92 -2.29 -21.80
N GLU A 623 11.26 -3.38 -21.41
CA GLU A 623 11.75 -4.75 -21.60
C GLU A 623 10.59 -5.66 -22.04
N GLY A 624 10.70 -6.21 -23.25
CA GLY A 624 9.73 -7.16 -23.80
C GLY A 624 10.38 -8.24 -24.65
N TYR A 625 9.67 -9.34 -24.85
CA TYR A 625 10.12 -10.50 -25.61
C TYR A 625 9.02 -11.06 -26.48
N TRP A 626 9.36 -11.45 -27.70
CA TRP A 626 8.46 -12.22 -28.56
C TRP A 626 8.42 -13.68 -28.12
N VAL A 627 7.22 -14.24 -28.01
CA VAL A 627 6.97 -15.62 -27.59
C VAL A 627 6.26 -16.38 -28.70
N GLU A 628 6.73 -17.59 -28.98
CA GLU A 628 6.09 -18.53 -29.92
C GLU A 628 6.14 -19.96 -29.38
N GLY A 629 4.99 -20.62 -29.30
CA GLY A 629 4.80 -21.96 -28.75
C GLY A 629 5.22 -22.06 -27.29
N GLY A 630 4.94 -21.03 -26.49
CA GLY A 630 5.32 -20.94 -25.07
C GLY A 630 6.81 -20.72 -24.82
N VAL A 631 7.60 -20.44 -25.85
CA VAL A 631 9.06 -20.25 -25.76
C VAL A 631 9.44 -18.83 -26.15
N VAL A 632 10.20 -18.16 -25.28
CA VAL A 632 10.81 -16.86 -25.54
C VAL A 632 11.80 -16.97 -26.70
N ARG A 633 11.59 -16.20 -27.77
CA ARG A 633 12.40 -16.24 -29.00
C ARG A 633 13.49 -15.19 -29.01
N HIS A 634 13.12 -13.91 -28.88
CA HIS A 634 14.06 -12.79 -28.92
C HIS A 634 13.48 -11.57 -28.17
N PRO A 635 14.35 -10.70 -27.63
CA PRO A 635 13.92 -9.42 -27.05
C PRO A 635 13.41 -8.47 -28.13
N VAL A 636 12.44 -7.62 -27.77
CA VAL A 636 11.87 -6.61 -28.66
C VAL A 636 12.03 -5.19 -28.10
N ARG A 637 12.11 -4.20 -28.99
CA ARG A 637 12.20 -2.77 -28.68
C ARG A 637 11.16 -1.96 -29.45
N ASN A 638 10.97 -0.71 -29.05
CA ASN A 638 10.03 0.23 -29.68
C ASN A 638 8.58 -0.31 -29.72
N ALA A 639 8.14 -0.95 -28.62
CA ALA A 639 6.76 -1.38 -28.48
C ALA A 639 6.00 -0.41 -27.58
N THR A 640 4.81 -0.03 -28.02
CA THR A 640 3.83 0.69 -27.21
C THR A 640 2.58 -0.17 -27.07
N LEU A 641 2.03 -0.29 -25.86
CA LEU A 641 0.78 -0.99 -25.61
C LEU A 641 -0.35 0.01 -25.51
N THR A 642 -1.44 -0.25 -26.21
CA THR A 642 -2.67 0.54 -26.15
C THR A 642 -3.86 -0.36 -25.88
N GLY A 643 -4.76 0.10 -25.01
CA GLY A 643 -5.99 -0.61 -24.66
C GLY A 643 -6.99 0.27 -23.93
N CYS A 644 -8.12 -0.32 -23.56
CA CYS A 644 -9.16 0.30 -22.74
C CYS A 644 -9.25 -0.43 -21.39
N GLY A 645 -8.95 0.25 -20.30
CA GLY A 645 -8.87 -0.31 -18.95
C GLY A 645 -10.08 -1.14 -18.53
N PRO A 646 -11.32 -0.59 -18.57
CA PRO A 646 -12.52 -1.36 -18.26
C PRO A 646 -12.75 -2.59 -19.12
N THR A 647 -12.27 -2.58 -20.37
CA THR A 647 -12.37 -3.73 -21.29
C THR A 647 -11.34 -4.78 -20.90
N VAL A 648 -10.07 -4.38 -20.76
CA VAL A 648 -8.98 -5.26 -20.35
C VAL A 648 -9.29 -5.94 -19.02
N LEU A 649 -9.79 -5.22 -18.02
CA LEU A 649 -10.14 -5.79 -16.72
C LEU A 649 -11.24 -6.87 -16.79
N LYS A 650 -12.14 -6.80 -17.76
CA LYS A 650 -13.16 -7.84 -17.99
C LYS A 650 -12.62 -9.03 -18.76
N GLU A 651 -11.55 -8.81 -19.51
CA GLU A 651 -10.91 -9.80 -20.37
C GLU A 651 -9.72 -10.50 -19.71
N ILE A 652 -9.26 -10.07 -18.53
CA ILE A 652 -8.23 -10.80 -17.77
C ILE A 652 -8.70 -12.24 -17.54
N THR A 653 -8.02 -13.19 -18.18
CA THR A 653 -8.38 -14.61 -18.13
C THR A 653 -7.59 -15.39 -17.11
N ARG A 654 -6.32 -15.02 -16.89
CA ARG A 654 -5.36 -15.78 -16.08
C ARG A 654 -4.53 -14.86 -15.20
N ILE A 655 -4.41 -15.22 -13.92
CA ILE A 655 -3.70 -14.44 -12.91
C ILE A 655 -2.77 -15.38 -12.13
N GLY A 656 -1.49 -15.05 -12.17
CA GLY A 656 -0.41 -15.76 -11.50
C GLY A 656 -0.42 -15.54 -9.99
N ARG A 657 0.26 -16.43 -9.27
CA ARG A 657 0.45 -16.37 -7.82
C ARG A 657 1.61 -15.46 -7.37
N ASP A 658 2.38 -14.92 -8.30
CA ASP A 658 3.62 -14.18 -8.09
C ASP A 658 3.37 -12.67 -7.97
N LEU A 659 3.27 -12.11 -6.76
CA LEU A 659 3.19 -10.66 -6.56
C LEU A 659 4.51 -10.15 -5.97
N ASP A 660 5.55 -10.17 -6.79
CA ASP A 660 6.93 -10.09 -6.32
C ASP A 660 7.54 -8.69 -6.46
N HIS A 661 7.01 -7.86 -7.36
CA HIS A 661 7.58 -6.56 -7.70
C HIS A 661 6.58 -5.44 -7.54
N PHE A 662 6.98 -4.40 -6.80
CA PHE A 662 6.26 -3.13 -6.72
C PHE A 662 7.11 -2.07 -7.40
N ASP A 663 6.57 -1.49 -8.43
CA ASP A 663 7.20 -0.37 -9.10
C ASP A 663 7.03 0.90 -8.28
N ILE A 664 7.96 1.83 -8.48
CA ILE A 664 7.99 3.09 -7.74
C ILE A 664 7.77 4.28 -8.66
N GLY A 665 6.84 5.15 -8.28
CA GLY A 665 6.45 6.28 -9.11
C GLY A 665 6.24 7.58 -8.36
N THR A 666 6.06 8.63 -9.15
CA THR A 666 5.43 9.89 -8.72
C THR A 666 4.21 10.08 -9.61
N CYS A 667 3.02 9.87 -9.05
CA CYS A 667 1.76 10.01 -9.78
C CYS A 667 1.40 11.50 -9.86
N GLY A 668 0.98 11.97 -11.04
CA GLY A 668 0.57 13.36 -11.28
C GLY A 668 -0.95 13.49 -11.48
N LYS A 669 -1.59 14.44 -10.80
CA LYS A 669 -3.00 14.79 -11.00
C LYS A 669 -3.23 16.25 -10.61
N ASP A 670 -3.93 17.01 -11.43
CA ASP A 670 -4.19 18.46 -11.23
C ASP A 670 -2.91 19.27 -10.90
N GLY A 671 -1.80 18.93 -11.57
CA GLY A 671 -0.50 19.56 -11.33
C GLY A 671 0.23 19.09 -10.07
N GLN A 672 -0.35 18.18 -9.28
CA GLN A 672 0.22 17.66 -8.02
C GLN A 672 0.88 16.29 -8.18
N GLY A 673 2.15 16.19 -7.80
CA GLY A 673 2.93 14.97 -7.71
C GLY A 673 2.88 14.34 -6.32
N VAL A 674 2.49 13.07 -6.20
CA VAL A 674 2.60 12.32 -4.93
C VAL A 674 3.32 10.98 -5.13
N PRO A 675 4.13 10.53 -4.14
CA PRO A 675 4.80 9.24 -4.23
C PRO A 675 3.77 8.10 -4.17
N VAL A 676 3.91 7.14 -5.08
CA VAL A 676 3.06 5.94 -5.17
C VAL A 676 3.91 4.71 -5.45
N SER A 677 3.33 3.55 -5.20
CA SER A 677 3.78 2.28 -5.79
C SER A 677 2.64 1.59 -6.49
N ASP A 678 2.95 0.72 -7.44
CA ASP A 678 1.97 -0.14 -8.08
C ASP A 678 2.52 -1.55 -8.28
N ALA A 679 1.64 -2.54 -8.37
CA ALA A 679 2.03 -3.90 -8.67
C ALA A 679 0.93 -4.69 -9.39
N LEU A 680 1.33 -5.75 -10.07
CA LEU A 680 0.44 -6.81 -10.53
C LEU A 680 1.18 -8.15 -10.45
N PRO A 681 0.46 -9.27 -10.31
CA PRO A 681 1.02 -10.58 -10.56
C PRO A 681 1.15 -10.83 -12.05
N THR A 682 1.82 -11.92 -12.45
CA THR A 682 1.85 -12.27 -13.87
C THR A 682 0.43 -12.47 -14.40
N ILE A 683 0.01 -11.73 -15.42
CA ILE A 683 -1.32 -11.86 -16.03
C ILE A 683 -1.25 -12.09 -17.53
N LEU A 684 -2.30 -12.70 -18.07
CA LEU A 684 -2.54 -12.77 -19.51
C LEU A 684 -3.67 -11.80 -19.91
N CYS A 685 -3.32 -10.83 -20.74
CA CYS A 685 -4.28 -9.99 -21.46
C CYS A 685 -4.50 -10.61 -22.86
N PRO A 686 -5.73 -11.04 -23.21
CA PRO A 686 -5.95 -11.82 -24.43
C PRO A 686 -5.73 -11.01 -25.71
N ALA A 687 -6.02 -9.71 -25.68
CA ALA A 687 -5.86 -8.83 -26.83
C ALA A 687 -5.44 -7.42 -26.40
N LEU A 688 -4.20 -7.04 -26.71
CA LEU A 688 -3.74 -5.64 -26.64
C LEU A 688 -3.17 -5.22 -27.99
N VAL A 689 -3.32 -3.93 -28.30
CA VAL A 689 -2.70 -3.34 -29.48
C VAL A 689 -1.24 -3.08 -29.17
N VAL A 690 -0.36 -3.71 -29.94
CA VAL A 690 1.10 -3.50 -29.90
C VAL A 690 1.46 -2.57 -31.06
N GLY A 691 1.84 -1.34 -30.73
CA GLY A 691 2.39 -0.35 -31.66
C GLY A 691 3.88 -0.59 -31.88
N GLY A 692 4.22 -1.58 -32.71
CA GLY A 692 5.58 -1.85 -33.14
C GLY A 692 5.96 -1.19 -34.47
N THR A 693 7.22 -1.36 -34.90
CA THR A 693 7.75 -0.81 -36.16
C THR A 693 8.26 -1.87 -37.14
N ALA A 694 8.17 -3.17 -36.80
CA ALA A 694 8.41 -4.26 -37.76
C ALA A 694 7.22 -4.42 -38.74
N GLU A 695 7.43 -5.19 -39.81
CA GLU A 695 6.33 -5.57 -40.72
C GLU A 695 5.17 -6.20 -39.93
N PRO A 696 3.90 -5.88 -40.29
CA PRO A 696 2.75 -6.37 -39.56
C PRO A 696 2.68 -7.90 -39.66
N PHE A 697 2.63 -8.58 -38.52
CA PHE A 697 2.17 -9.97 -38.51
C PHE A 697 0.64 -9.99 -38.64
N PRO A 698 0.05 -11.09 -39.15
CA PRO A 698 -1.38 -11.29 -39.05
C PRO A 698 -1.80 -11.15 -37.58
N SER A 699 -2.80 -10.32 -37.30
CA SER A 699 -3.34 -10.20 -35.95
C SER A 699 -3.89 -11.55 -35.51
N VAL A 700 -3.61 -11.91 -34.26
CA VAL A 700 -4.08 -13.15 -33.65
C VAL A 700 -5.12 -12.73 -32.63
N ILE A 701 -6.40 -12.95 -32.95
CA ILE A 701 -7.53 -12.74 -32.05
C ILE A 701 -7.96 -14.10 -31.51
#